data_AF-A0A6C2TZR8-F1
#
_entry.id   AF-A0A6C2TZR8-F1
#
_cell.length_a   1.000
_cell.length_b   1.000
_cell.length_c   1.000
_cell.angle_alpha   90.00
_cell.angle_beta   90.00
_cell.angle_gamma   90.00
#
_symmetry.space_group_name_H-M   'P 1'
#
loop_
_entity.id
_entity.type
_entity.pdbx_description
1 polymer ?
#
loop_
_entity_poly.entity_id
_entity_poly.type
_entity_poly.pdbx_seq_one_letter_code
_entity_poly.pdbx_strand_id
1 'polypeptide(L)'
;MRLKQLQRAAICAGLMGCAANAAINITVVGDGSGYEETGLVAFRSTSVGKSFDADGNDEYGSAGTFFFGNNAGAGNGLGWSEHTQTGAEWATFAQGAQFSSVSEQAAYGPYDDPTLSGTDVADWALAGIGVALGSGVGAWAEVLTFTIDSTTPQQFRVGIMSGTQTTSSDGRWDPTGLRLSVDGGAPAEITGLPNTPDNTSGWAFFDVDLNGETSGTFSLEGQNRLAGQGTAISGVTFDVNPEAAAGMLVGYDFNSDAADMSDATVVAANMTASPLTSPMAIAFVSTVGDNSGEDAAGSAFGGTGTVGCVGIGVDDAVTGSFEDAVAGNDYISFTVTPDAGAVFQLSSITFKVTKKHVDSVDEYAVTDASGNLIGSSVIITNVVGLTGTYDGVVVDLSGTALETMTEATQFRIYAWGRGTTSTSSTLAALDKITLYGRAIAGVPPGVDNLSGVSNLLADAATLTGTLVSTGAASTQVWAYWGETDGGTNVGAWAHNADLGMLSPGDFSVQVDNLTTDTEYVYRCAASNQYGTVWSGLQSFTPSYPRISVDPAQMVEGDSGSSLAVFRVWLSRAYPEAISFTFSTADGLAGSADYEAQGDTLTFLPGETQMQIAITIWGDALDEGDEDFYFAIDSAEGAVIESGTARGVIFSDDRDFYLSPTELAADAVNGLLYIAESTAARVGVVDLANNTRLGSIDLPQHPSGLALSSDGATLYVTAGVSDGAVYVVDTASMQVTQTIPVGHTPRSPVLATGNRLYICERFLNTVAVVDLTTGSVADRIGVLREPFDAALTPDGSKLVVGNLLPHQPSTQTGVAASVSVIDTASGLVTASIVLPPGSHSLRDVAVSPDGGYAVVAHALGRYRVPANQIFRGWVNTSTLSIIDLASDTLYNTVELDDLDLGAANPWGTGFTADGGTLCIAHAGTHELSAVDWPGLLAKLSSATKNVCDDLSYLAGLRRRLPLPGNGPRDVAVVGTTVYAANYFSDSLSVADLADGQEYAAQEIEIGWVMPQTDVRLGMQLFHDATLSAQQWQSCTSCHPGGRNDGLNWDLLNDGFGNAKNAKSLLQAHYTAPTTWTGVRPNAETSVRAGIMFSHMIKWKNNEDLYLDAFLKAQQPVPSPYLVDGGLSAAAVRGETIFNARCTGCHSGDYLTDQELHDVGTGTTIDAGPFDTPSLIEVWRTGPYLHDGRAQTIRDVLEVFSHGSTAGLTETQIDDLVEYIKSL
;
A
#
# COMPACT_ATOMS: atom_id res chain seq x y z
N MET A 1 18.82 -11.94 -21.00
CA MET A 1 19.83 -12.34 -22.01
C MET A 1 21.23 -12.40 -21.39
N ARG A 2 22.07 -13.36 -21.80
CA ARG A 2 23.51 -13.14 -22.00
C ARG A 2 23.76 -13.05 -23.52
N LEU A 3 24.96 -12.56 -23.90
CA LEU A 3 25.45 -12.30 -25.27
C LEU A 3 24.88 -11.04 -25.97
N LYS A 4 25.77 -10.04 -26.04
CA LYS A 4 25.72 -8.80 -26.85
C LYS A 4 25.64 -9.16 -28.35
N GLN A 5 25.00 -8.36 -29.21
CA GLN A 5 25.67 -7.29 -29.97
C GLN A 5 24.69 -6.45 -30.83
N LEU A 6 24.96 -5.14 -30.94
CA LEU A 6 24.92 -4.27 -32.14
C LEU A 6 23.78 -4.48 -33.17
N GLN A 7 22.99 -3.48 -33.57
CA GLN A 7 23.42 -2.16 -34.09
C GLN A 7 22.26 -1.13 -34.12
N ARG A 8 22.53 0.16 -34.44
CA ARG A 8 21.53 1.25 -34.46
C ARG A 8 20.92 1.55 -35.85
N ALA A 9 19.69 2.08 -35.81
CA ALA A 9 19.07 3.07 -36.72
C ALA A 9 18.41 2.63 -38.06
N ALA A 10 17.09 2.81 -38.11
CA ALA A 10 16.36 3.44 -39.23
C ALA A 10 15.15 4.22 -38.67
N ILE A 11 14.61 5.20 -39.40
CA ILE A 11 13.58 6.14 -38.94
C ILE A 11 12.23 5.89 -39.60
N CYS A 12 11.13 5.96 -38.83
CA CYS A 12 9.82 6.42 -39.27
C CYS A 12 9.14 7.15 -38.10
N ALA A 13 8.22 8.08 -38.37
CA ALA A 13 7.58 8.94 -37.37
C ALA A 13 6.12 9.23 -37.71
N GLY A 14 5.27 9.39 -36.68
CA GLY A 14 3.89 9.84 -36.83
C GLY A 14 3.01 9.53 -35.61
N LEU A 15 2.52 10.59 -34.95
CA LEU A 15 1.32 10.64 -34.10
C LEU A 15 1.15 9.60 -32.97
N MET A 16 1.41 10.05 -31.73
CA MET A 16 0.65 9.69 -30.53
C MET A 16 0.69 10.88 -29.56
N GLY A 17 -0.38 11.13 -28.80
CA GLY A 17 -0.51 12.31 -27.95
C GLY A 17 -1.96 12.67 -27.59
N CYS A 18 -2.74 11.69 -27.14
CA CYS A 18 -4.12 11.84 -26.67
C CYS A 18 -4.18 11.82 -25.12
N ALA A 19 -5.34 12.17 -24.57
CA ALA A 19 -5.53 12.53 -23.17
C ALA A 19 -5.38 11.37 -22.15
N ALA A 20 -5.05 11.73 -20.92
CA ALA A 20 -5.27 10.92 -19.71
C ALA A 20 -5.44 11.86 -18.50
N ASN A 21 -6.57 11.73 -17.79
CA ASN A 21 -6.87 12.11 -16.39
C ASN A 21 -8.33 12.57 -16.26
N ALA A 22 -9.15 11.72 -15.63
CA ALA A 22 -10.45 12.03 -15.01
C ALA A 22 -10.70 10.93 -13.96
N ALA A 23 -11.32 11.25 -12.82
CA ALA A 23 -11.48 10.35 -11.67
C ALA A 23 -12.96 10.18 -11.29
N ILE A 24 -13.51 8.98 -11.54
CA ILE A 24 -14.89 8.63 -11.21
C ILE A 24 -14.90 7.83 -9.90
N ASN A 25 -15.67 8.29 -8.91
CA ASN A 25 -15.90 7.59 -7.65
C ASN A 25 -17.34 7.06 -7.58
N ILE A 26 -17.53 5.82 -7.11
CA ILE A 26 -18.83 5.15 -7.06
C ILE A 26 -19.08 4.67 -5.62
N THR A 27 -20.31 4.82 -5.11
CA THR A 27 -20.74 4.39 -3.77
C THR A 27 -22.20 3.95 -3.81
N VAL A 28 -22.55 2.87 -3.11
CA VAL A 28 -23.95 2.40 -3.03
C VAL A 28 -24.54 2.84 -1.69
N VAL A 29 -25.76 3.39 -1.70
CA VAL A 29 -26.42 3.95 -0.51
C VAL A 29 -27.83 3.36 -0.38
N GLY A 30 -28.15 2.77 0.77
CA GLY A 30 -29.49 2.29 1.10
C GLY A 30 -30.39 3.41 1.64
N ASP A 31 -31.68 3.42 1.28
CA ASP A 31 -32.60 4.56 1.45
C ASP A 31 -33.00 4.95 2.90
N GLY A 32 -32.42 4.29 3.91
CA GLY A 32 -32.60 4.63 5.33
C GLY A 32 -34.01 4.38 5.88
N SER A 33 -34.91 3.72 5.14
CA SER A 33 -36.34 3.62 5.47
C SER A 33 -36.74 2.59 6.55
N GLY A 34 -35.88 2.36 7.55
CA GLY A 34 -36.31 1.82 8.85
C GLY A 34 -36.37 0.30 8.99
N TYR A 35 -35.68 -0.46 8.13
CA TYR A 35 -35.07 -1.73 8.55
C TYR A 35 -33.55 -1.52 8.58
N GLU A 36 -32.87 -2.13 9.56
CA GLU A 36 -31.41 -2.21 9.55
C GLU A 36 -30.99 -3.35 8.62
N GLU A 37 -30.78 -3.05 7.33
CA GLU A 37 -30.03 -3.95 6.45
C GLU A 37 -28.52 -3.83 6.74
N THR A 38 -28.17 -4.37 7.89
CA THR A 38 -26.82 -4.82 8.23
C THR A 38 -26.33 -5.79 7.15
N GLY A 39 -25.48 -5.48 6.16
CA GLY A 39 -24.70 -4.30 5.75
C GLY A 39 -23.41 -4.79 5.02
N LEU A 40 -23.06 -4.28 3.83
CA LEU A 40 -22.01 -4.89 2.97
C LEU A 40 -20.63 -5.08 3.64
N VAL A 41 -19.95 -6.18 3.32
CA VAL A 41 -18.53 -6.45 3.66
C VAL A 41 -17.82 -7.01 2.44
N ALA A 42 -16.80 -6.31 1.96
CA ALA A 42 -15.91 -6.79 0.90
C ALA A 42 -14.77 -7.65 1.49
N PHE A 43 -14.39 -8.72 0.80
CA PHE A 43 -13.28 -9.60 1.18
C PHE A 43 -12.14 -9.51 0.17
N ARG A 44 -10.88 -9.49 0.63
CA ARG A 44 -9.69 -9.72 -0.20
C ARG A 44 -8.98 -10.99 0.30
N SER A 45 -8.49 -11.80 -0.62
CA SER A 45 -7.60 -12.94 -0.31
C SER A 45 -6.20 -12.61 -0.81
N THR A 46 -5.22 -12.65 0.08
CA THR A 46 -3.80 -12.41 -0.22
C THR A 46 -3.02 -13.73 -0.28
N SER A 47 -2.44 -14.07 -1.44
CA SER A 47 -1.09 -14.65 -1.57
C SER A 47 -0.79 -15.15 -2.99
N VAL A 48 0.52 -15.32 -3.25
CA VAL A 48 1.14 -15.89 -4.48
C VAL A 48 1.18 -14.95 -5.69
N GLY A 49 2.23 -14.13 -5.74
CA GLY A 49 2.78 -13.67 -7.02
C GLY A 49 3.55 -14.80 -7.71
N LYS A 50 3.42 -14.91 -9.04
CA LYS A 50 4.31 -15.69 -9.91
C LYS A 50 4.51 -14.96 -11.23
N SER A 51 5.76 -14.84 -11.65
CA SER A 51 6.17 -14.18 -12.89
C SER A 51 6.56 -15.22 -13.95
N PHE A 52 6.03 -15.03 -15.16
CA PHE A 52 6.49 -15.50 -16.48
C PHE A 52 7.09 -16.92 -16.64
N ASP A 53 6.45 -17.73 -17.48
CA ASP A 53 6.96 -17.94 -18.85
C ASP A 53 5.85 -18.50 -19.76
N ALA A 54 5.65 -17.85 -20.92
CA ALA A 54 5.27 -18.51 -22.16
C ALA A 54 5.59 -17.59 -23.36
N ASP A 55 6.84 -17.59 -23.85
CA ASP A 55 7.23 -16.86 -25.06
C ASP A 55 6.67 -17.45 -26.37
N GLY A 56 5.34 -17.34 -26.50
CA GLY A 56 4.77 -16.76 -27.71
C GLY A 56 5.26 -15.31 -27.82
N ASN A 57 4.58 -14.38 -27.12
CA ASN A 57 4.81 -12.94 -27.27
C ASN A 57 4.17 -12.02 -26.19
N ASP A 58 3.57 -12.54 -25.11
CA ASP A 58 2.98 -11.77 -23.98
C ASP A 58 2.19 -10.50 -24.35
N GLU A 59 1.24 -10.61 -25.29
CA GLU A 59 0.18 -9.62 -25.50
C GLU A 59 -1.17 -10.18 -25.03
N TYR A 60 -1.72 -9.62 -23.96
CA TYR A 60 -3.13 -9.73 -23.60
C TYR A 60 -3.71 -8.34 -23.32
N GLY A 61 -4.83 -8.04 -23.97
CA GLY A 61 -5.51 -6.75 -23.88
C GLY A 61 -6.49 -6.64 -22.70
N SER A 62 -7.15 -5.49 -22.69
CA SER A 62 -8.24 -5.06 -21.83
C SER A 62 -9.36 -6.08 -21.56
N ALA A 63 -9.70 -6.29 -20.28
CA ALA A 63 -11.08 -6.32 -19.73
C ALA A 63 -11.06 -6.66 -18.23
N GLY A 64 -12.06 -6.21 -17.46
CA GLY A 64 -12.21 -6.57 -16.04
C GLY A 64 -13.61 -6.26 -15.49
N THR A 65 -14.42 -7.30 -15.25
CA THR A 65 -15.83 -7.17 -14.84
C THR A 65 -16.04 -7.54 -13.36
N PHE A 66 -16.98 -6.86 -12.69
CA PHE A 66 -17.31 -6.99 -11.27
C PHE A 66 -18.74 -7.53 -11.05
N PHE A 67 -18.98 -8.17 -9.89
CA PHE A 67 -20.27 -8.77 -9.48
C PHE A 67 -20.47 -8.67 -7.95
N PHE A 68 -21.72 -8.62 -7.47
CA PHE A 68 -22.09 -8.88 -6.07
C PHE A 68 -23.31 -9.83 -5.97
N GLY A 69 -23.60 -10.34 -4.76
CA GLY A 69 -24.65 -11.34 -4.50
C GLY A 69 -25.16 -11.30 -3.04
N ASN A 70 -26.41 -11.72 -2.83
CA ASN A 70 -27.15 -11.66 -1.55
C ASN A 70 -27.35 -13.06 -0.92
N ASN A 71 -27.58 -13.09 0.40
CA ASN A 71 -28.27 -14.21 1.04
C ASN A 71 -29.48 -13.76 1.87
N ALA A 72 -30.63 -14.31 1.52
CA ALA A 72 -31.35 -15.09 2.51
C ALA A 72 -32.15 -16.23 1.88
N GLY A 73 -32.21 -17.37 2.57
CA GLY A 73 -33.38 -18.24 2.44
C GLY A 73 -33.18 -19.62 1.82
N ALA A 74 -31.98 -20.18 1.90
CA ALA A 74 -31.73 -21.61 1.65
C ALA A 74 -32.38 -22.55 2.69
N GLY A 75 -33.61 -22.29 3.11
CA GLY A 75 -34.50 -23.25 3.78
C GLY A 75 -34.93 -24.42 2.87
N ASN A 76 -34.10 -24.78 1.88
CA ASN A 76 -34.11 -25.96 1.02
C ASN A 76 -32.75 -26.20 0.30
N GLY A 77 -31.60 -25.78 0.88
CA GLY A 77 -30.31 -26.46 0.63
C GLY A 77 -29.35 -25.99 -0.48
N LEU A 78 -29.27 -24.70 -0.83
CA LEU A 78 -28.27 -24.11 -1.78
C LEU A 78 -27.80 -22.71 -1.29
N GLY A 79 -26.49 -22.39 -1.24
CA GLY A 79 -25.90 -21.15 -0.61
C GLY A 79 -26.25 -19.79 -1.26
N TRP A 80 -25.83 -18.61 -0.77
CA TRP A 80 -24.56 -18.17 -0.12
C TRP A 80 -24.66 -16.80 0.62
N SER A 81 -23.92 -16.55 1.74
CA SER A 81 -24.09 -15.56 2.87
C SER A 81 -23.79 -14.04 2.71
N GLU A 82 -24.35 -13.22 3.63
CA GLU A 82 -24.26 -11.74 3.74
C GLU A 82 -23.73 -11.21 5.13
N HIS A 83 -22.84 -10.18 5.11
CA HIS A 83 -22.69 -9.05 6.10
C HIS A 83 -21.91 -9.24 7.46
N THR A 84 -21.47 -8.24 8.29
CA THR A 84 -21.72 -6.76 8.50
C THR A 84 -20.52 -5.93 9.10
N GLN A 85 -20.55 -4.57 9.11
CA GLN A 85 -19.67 -3.58 9.82
C GLN A 85 -20.32 -2.67 10.92
N THR A 86 -19.49 -2.00 11.76
CA THR A 86 -19.62 -0.59 12.28
C THR A 86 -18.27 -0.17 12.92
N GLY A 87 -17.76 1.07 12.90
CA GLY A 87 -18.19 2.36 12.32
C GLY A 87 -16.99 3.29 11.95
N ALA A 88 -17.21 4.60 11.77
CA ALA A 88 -16.27 5.57 11.15
C ALA A 88 -15.07 6.00 12.05
N GLU A 89 -14.02 6.71 11.58
CA GLU A 89 -14.04 8.15 11.20
C GLU A 89 -12.90 8.65 10.25
N TRP A 90 -13.24 9.65 9.40
CA TRP A 90 -12.49 10.61 8.53
C TRP A 90 -11.02 10.44 8.02
N ALA A 91 -10.80 10.54 6.68
CA ALA A 91 -9.83 11.45 5.97
C ALA A 91 -9.79 11.25 4.41
N THR A 92 -9.11 12.12 3.66
CA THR A 92 -9.10 12.23 2.17
C THR A 92 -7.83 11.69 1.44
N PHE A 93 -7.92 11.57 0.10
CA PHE A 93 -7.05 10.72 -0.75
C PHE A 93 -5.91 11.42 -1.52
N ALA A 94 -4.85 10.66 -1.85
CA ALA A 94 -3.95 10.90 -2.98
C ALA A 94 -3.30 9.59 -3.50
N GLN A 95 -3.04 9.52 -4.81
CA GLN A 95 -2.15 8.58 -5.52
C GLN A 95 -2.08 7.10 -5.05
N GLY A 96 -3.23 6.46 -4.77
CA GLY A 96 -3.27 5.07 -4.26
C GLY A 96 -4.45 4.21 -4.71
N ALA A 97 -5.17 4.57 -5.78
CA ALA A 97 -6.39 3.88 -6.20
C ALA A 97 -6.13 2.47 -6.78
N GLN A 98 -6.38 1.42 -6.01
CA GLN A 98 -6.44 0.03 -6.48
C GLN A 98 -7.80 -0.61 -6.18
N PHE A 99 -8.42 -1.18 -7.21
CA PHE A 99 -9.70 -1.90 -7.10
C PHE A 99 -9.53 -3.26 -6.39
N SER A 100 -10.58 -3.72 -5.71
CA SER A 100 -10.55 -4.93 -4.87
C SER A 100 -11.50 -6.03 -5.36
N SER A 101 -10.93 -7.20 -5.64
CA SER A 101 -11.58 -8.47 -6.06
C SER A 101 -12.12 -8.51 -7.50
N VAL A 102 -11.90 -9.65 -8.18
CA VAL A 102 -12.48 -9.98 -9.49
C VAL A 102 -13.09 -11.38 -9.38
N SER A 103 -14.29 -11.56 -9.90
CA SER A 103 -14.98 -12.86 -9.98
C SER A 103 -15.31 -13.15 -11.43
N GLU A 104 -14.43 -13.88 -12.12
CA GLU A 104 -14.60 -14.19 -13.53
C GLU A 104 -15.78 -15.16 -13.77
N GLN A 105 -16.76 -14.74 -14.58
CA GLN A 105 -17.77 -15.64 -15.15
C GLN A 105 -17.75 -15.50 -16.68
N ALA A 106 -17.66 -16.63 -17.37
CA ALA A 106 -17.14 -16.66 -18.73
C ALA A 106 -18.11 -16.14 -19.81
N ALA A 107 -17.54 -15.37 -20.75
CA ALA A 107 -18.00 -15.13 -22.11
C ALA A 107 -19.32 -14.35 -22.31
N TYR A 108 -19.23 -13.03 -22.17
CA TYR A 108 -19.86 -12.12 -23.15
C TYR A 108 -18.74 -11.51 -24.02
N GLY A 109 -18.94 -11.48 -25.34
CA GLY A 109 -18.06 -10.74 -26.25
C GLY A 109 -18.44 -9.25 -26.30
N PRO A 110 -17.60 -8.38 -26.90
CA PRO A 110 -17.98 -7.00 -27.16
C PRO A 110 -19.26 -6.94 -27.99
N TYR A 111 -20.13 -5.99 -27.66
CA TYR A 111 -21.35 -5.68 -28.38
C TYR A 111 -21.25 -4.26 -28.90
N ASP A 112 -21.36 -4.08 -30.22
CA ASP A 112 -21.41 -2.76 -30.85
C ASP A 112 -22.64 -1.97 -30.33
N ASP A 113 -22.51 -0.65 -30.16
CA ASP A 113 -23.69 0.23 -30.10
C ASP A 113 -24.33 0.24 -31.51
N PRO A 114 -25.54 -0.31 -31.70
CA PRO A 114 -26.16 -0.42 -33.02
C PRO A 114 -26.60 0.94 -33.60
N THR A 115 -26.41 2.05 -32.88
CA THR A 115 -26.72 3.41 -33.32
C THR A 115 -25.52 4.15 -33.92
N LEU A 116 -24.29 3.66 -33.74
CA LEU A 116 -23.06 4.28 -34.24
C LEU A 116 -22.51 3.48 -35.44
N SER A 117 -22.22 4.15 -36.56
CA SER A 117 -21.76 3.49 -37.80
C SER A 117 -20.50 4.14 -38.39
N GLY A 118 -19.35 3.58 -38.04
CA GLY A 118 -18.04 4.03 -38.51
C GLY A 118 -16.92 3.06 -38.11
N THR A 119 -15.72 3.27 -38.64
CA THR A 119 -14.54 2.43 -38.33
C THR A 119 -13.68 2.98 -37.18
N ASP A 120 -14.15 4.01 -36.48
CA ASP A 120 -13.47 4.65 -35.35
C ASP A 120 -13.97 4.11 -34.00
N VAL A 121 -14.10 2.79 -33.88
CA VAL A 121 -14.44 2.11 -32.63
C VAL A 121 -13.15 1.79 -31.87
N ALA A 122 -12.90 2.51 -30.78
CA ALA A 122 -11.90 2.13 -29.79
C ALA A 122 -12.50 1.07 -28.84
N ASP A 123 -11.74 0.02 -28.51
CA ASP A 123 -12.22 -1.08 -27.65
C ASP A 123 -12.61 -0.57 -26.24
N TRP A 124 -13.91 -0.42 -26.00
CA TRP A 124 -14.44 0.09 -24.74
C TRP A 124 -14.21 -0.87 -23.56
N ALA A 125 -13.76 -0.34 -22.43
CA ALA A 125 -13.65 -1.07 -21.17
C ALA A 125 -15.01 -1.12 -20.44
N LEU A 126 -15.63 -2.30 -20.36
CA LEU A 126 -16.86 -2.50 -19.58
C LEU A 126 -16.57 -2.65 -18.07
N ALA A 127 -17.21 -1.82 -17.24
CA ALA A 127 -17.30 -2.00 -15.79
C ALA A 127 -18.66 -2.60 -15.41
N GLY A 128 -18.65 -3.76 -14.74
CA GLY A 128 -19.86 -4.44 -14.25
C GLY A 128 -20.17 -4.11 -12.79
N ILE A 129 -21.44 -3.98 -12.41
CA ILE A 129 -21.89 -3.91 -11.01
C ILE A 129 -23.23 -4.65 -10.94
N GLY A 130 -23.28 -5.78 -10.24
CA GLY A 130 -24.50 -6.56 -10.01
C GLY A 130 -25.10 -6.33 -8.62
N VAL A 131 -26.44 -6.27 -8.51
CA VAL A 131 -27.19 -6.14 -7.23
C VAL A 131 -28.17 -7.32 -7.08
N ALA A 132 -28.64 -7.64 -5.86
CA ALA A 132 -29.07 -9.01 -5.52
C ALA A 132 -30.35 -9.13 -4.67
N LEU A 133 -30.87 -10.36 -4.56
CA LEU A 133 -32.33 -10.61 -4.54
C LEU A 133 -32.96 -10.91 -3.16
N GLY A 134 -33.29 -9.88 -2.40
CA GLY A 134 -34.18 -9.99 -1.23
C GLY A 134 -35.64 -10.34 -1.60
N SER A 135 -36.33 -11.14 -0.77
CA SER A 135 -37.72 -11.60 -1.03
C SER A 135 -38.82 -10.93 -0.18
N GLY A 136 -38.56 -9.75 0.37
CA GLY A 136 -39.52 -8.96 1.16
C GLY A 136 -40.54 -8.16 0.31
N VAL A 137 -41.78 -8.03 0.80
CA VAL A 137 -42.81 -7.16 0.19
C VAL A 137 -42.83 -5.81 0.90
N GLY A 138 -41.98 -4.90 0.43
CA GLY A 138 -41.90 -3.50 0.84
C GLY A 138 -41.44 -2.64 -0.34
N ALA A 139 -41.70 -1.34 -0.29
CA ALA A 139 -41.20 -0.38 -1.27
C ALA A 139 -39.88 0.20 -0.74
N TRP A 140 -38.77 -0.23 -1.35
CA TRP A 140 -37.41 0.23 -1.11
C TRP A 140 -36.85 0.68 -2.46
N ALA A 141 -36.05 1.74 -2.48
CA ALA A 141 -35.31 2.18 -3.65
C ALA A 141 -33.82 1.87 -3.44
N GLU A 142 -33.27 0.98 -4.26
CA GLU A 142 -31.82 0.83 -4.36
C GLU A 142 -31.26 2.06 -5.08
N VAL A 143 -30.26 2.71 -4.48
CA VAL A 143 -29.66 3.94 -5.03
C VAL A 143 -28.18 3.70 -5.35
N LEU A 144 -27.88 3.67 -6.65
CA LEU A 144 -26.51 3.67 -7.15
C LEU A 144 -26.03 5.13 -7.22
N THR A 145 -25.06 5.49 -6.38
CA THR A 145 -24.50 6.84 -6.33
C THR A 145 -23.12 6.91 -6.98
N PHE A 146 -22.85 7.93 -7.78
CA PHE A 146 -21.54 8.17 -8.39
C PHE A 146 -21.24 9.66 -8.52
N THR A 147 -19.99 10.04 -8.28
CA THR A 147 -19.51 11.42 -8.34
C THR A 147 -18.58 11.60 -9.54
N ILE A 148 -18.79 12.68 -10.28
CA ILE A 148 -18.04 13.08 -11.48
C ILE A 148 -17.26 14.37 -11.19
N ASP A 149 -16.03 14.49 -11.72
CA ASP A 149 -15.15 15.64 -11.53
C ASP A 149 -15.18 16.66 -12.70
N SER A 150 -14.65 17.86 -12.43
CA SER A 150 -14.62 19.03 -13.32
C SER A 150 -13.77 18.90 -14.60
N THR A 151 -13.14 17.76 -14.84
CA THR A 151 -12.45 17.46 -16.10
C THR A 151 -13.31 16.62 -17.06
N THR A 152 -14.46 16.13 -16.59
CA THR A 152 -15.39 15.32 -17.37
C THR A 152 -16.28 16.21 -18.25
N PRO A 153 -16.46 15.89 -19.54
CA PRO A 153 -17.26 16.72 -20.45
C PRO A 153 -18.77 16.67 -20.18
N GLN A 154 -19.47 17.69 -20.68
CA GLN A 154 -20.83 18.06 -20.28
C GLN A 154 -21.96 17.05 -20.60
N GLN A 155 -21.73 16.11 -21.51
CA GLN A 155 -22.64 15.02 -21.78
C GLN A 155 -21.88 13.70 -21.71
N PHE A 156 -22.43 12.73 -20.99
CA PHE A 156 -21.92 11.36 -20.93
C PHE A 156 -23.06 10.36 -21.11
N ARG A 157 -22.84 9.35 -21.97
CA ARG A 157 -23.73 8.20 -22.08
C ARG A 157 -23.68 7.36 -20.79
N VAL A 158 -24.81 6.77 -20.39
CA VAL A 158 -24.92 5.74 -19.35
C VAL A 158 -25.61 4.52 -19.94
N GLY A 159 -24.92 3.38 -19.94
CA GLY A 159 -25.51 2.07 -20.23
C GLY A 159 -25.99 1.36 -18.97
N ILE A 160 -27.10 0.62 -19.07
CA ILE A 160 -27.57 -0.35 -18.08
C ILE A 160 -27.89 -1.67 -18.78
N MET A 161 -27.21 -2.76 -18.40
CA MET A 161 -27.54 -4.12 -18.86
C MET A 161 -28.63 -4.75 -18.00
N SER A 162 -29.60 -5.37 -18.65
CA SER A 162 -30.60 -6.24 -18.03
C SER A 162 -30.22 -7.72 -18.20
N GLY A 163 -30.46 -8.54 -17.18
CA GLY A 163 -30.18 -9.99 -17.22
C GLY A 163 -31.17 -10.80 -16.37
N THR A 164 -31.78 -11.84 -16.97
CA THR A 164 -32.74 -12.72 -16.28
C THR A 164 -32.06 -13.97 -15.75
N GLN A 165 -32.09 -14.19 -14.43
CA GLN A 165 -31.62 -15.45 -13.86
C GLN A 165 -32.74 -16.52 -13.83
N THR A 166 -32.52 -17.63 -14.53
CA THR A 166 -33.36 -18.84 -14.63
C THR A 166 -34.64 -18.77 -15.49
N THR A 167 -35.15 -19.95 -15.86
CA THR A 167 -35.97 -20.17 -17.06
C THR A 167 -37.49 -20.22 -16.83
N SER A 168 -38.02 -19.51 -15.83
CA SER A 168 -39.47 -19.35 -15.64
C SER A 168 -39.99 -18.14 -16.41
N SER A 169 -41.02 -18.33 -17.22
CA SER A 169 -41.59 -17.34 -18.14
C SER A 169 -42.17 -16.09 -17.47
N ASP A 170 -42.45 -15.09 -18.31
CA ASP A 170 -43.11 -13.81 -18.02
C ASP A 170 -42.25 -12.75 -17.29
N GLY A 171 -40.93 -12.97 -17.20
CA GLY A 171 -39.96 -11.97 -16.77
C GLY A 171 -39.63 -10.97 -17.89
N ARG A 172 -40.38 -9.88 -17.99
CA ARG A 172 -40.00 -8.68 -18.75
C ARG A 172 -39.40 -7.66 -17.81
N TRP A 173 -38.23 -7.11 -18.17
CA TRP A 173 -37.76 -5.87 -17.57
C TRP A 173 -38.56 -4.71 -18.17
N ASP A 174 -39.45 -4.15 -17.37
CA ASP A 174 -40.10 -2.88 -17.67
C ASP A 174 -39.33 -1.78 -16.92
N PRO A 175 -38.51 -0.95 -17.60
CA PRO A 175 -37.64 0.04 -16.95
C PRO A 175 -38.39 1.27 -16.41
N THR A 176 -39.71 1.18 -16.25
CA THR A 176 -40.56 2.26 -15.74
C THR A 176 -40.23 2.57 -14.28
N GLY A 177 -40.03 3.85 -13.96
CA GLY A 177 -39.72 4.28 -12.60
C GLY A 177 -38.23 4.25 -12.21
N LEU A 178 -37.29 4.07 -13.15
CA LEU A 178 -35.91 4.53 -12.99
C LEU A 178 -35.89 6.06 -12.82
N ARG A 179 -35.08 6.60 -11.91
CA ARG A 179 -34.93 8.05 -11.69
C ARG A 179 -33.47 8.46 -11.47
N LEU A 180 -33.15 9.71 -11.77
CA LEU A 180 -31.86 10.33 -11.49
C LEU A 180 -32.07 11.58 -10.61
N SER A 181 -31.40 11.63 -9.46
CA SER A 181 -31.21 12.82 -8.62
C SER A 181 -29.75 13.28 -8.69
N VAL A 182 -29.51 14.57 -8.44
CA VAL A 182 -28.16 15.20 -8.41
C VAL A 182 -28.01 15.95 -7.10
N ASP A 183 -26.95 15.65 -6.35
CA ASP A 183 -26.60 16.24 -5.04
C ASP A 183 -27.77 16.27 -4.04
N GLY A 184 -28.59 15.20 -4.03
CA GLY A 184 -29.77 15.07 -3.18
C GLY A 184 -30.99 15.90 -3.61
N GLY A 185 -30.95 16.48 -4.81
CA GLY A 185 -32.09 17.14 -5.45
C GLY A 185 -33.24 16.18 -5.77
N ALA A 186 -34.40 16.73 -6.14
CA ALA A 186 -35.61 15.93 -6.39
C ALA A 186 -35.42 15.00 -7.62
N PRO A 187 -35.56 13.67 -7.48
CA PRO A 187 -35.25 12.72 -8.55
C PRO A 187 -36.22 12.81 -9.74
N ALA A 188 -35.65 12.96 -10.94
CA ALA A 188 -36.38 13.03 -12.21
C ALA A 188 -36.51 11.63 -12.84
N GLU A 189 -37.70 11.29 -13.34
CA GLU A 189 -37.98 9.95 -13.88
C GLU A 189 -37.48 9.78 -15.33
N ILE A 190 -36.71 8.72 -15.57
CA ILE A 190 -36.07 8.40 -16.85
C ILE A 190 -37.10 7.72 -17.76
N THR A 191 -37.81 8.52 -18.55
CA THR A 191 -38.87 8.04 -19.45
C THR A 191 -38.36 7.67 -20.84
N GLY A 192 -38.98 6.66 -21.47
CA GLY A 192 -38.78 6.35 -22.90
C GLY A 192 -37.79 5.21 -23.20
N LEU A 193 -37.20 4.60 -22.17
CA LEU A 193 -36.33 3.43 -22.31
C LEU A 193 -37.05 2.26 -23.03
N PRO A 194 -36.42 1.61 -24.02
CA PRO A 194 -37.08 0.61 -24.84
C PRO A 194 -37.31 -0.71 -24.09
N ASN A 195 -38.58 -1.14 -23.99
CA ASN A 195 -38.95 -2.47 -23.52
C ASN A 195 -38.39 -3.53 -24.48
N THR A 196 -37.35 -4.28 -24.09
CA THR A 196 -36.85 -5.44 -24.83
C THR A 196 -37.89 -6.57 -24.78
N PRO A 197 -38.55 -6.97 -25.89
CA PRO A 197 -39.69 -7.88 -25.82
C PRO A 197 -39.33 -9.33 -25.52
N ASP A 198 -38.08 -9.69 -25.85
CA ASP A 198 -37.57 -11.06 -25.94
C ASP A 198 -36.55 -11.35 -24.82
N ASN A 199 -36.47 -12.62 -24.43
CA ASN A 199 -35.74 -13.10 -23.26
C ASN A 199 -34.22 -13.25 -23.46
N THR A 200 -33.59 -12.21 -24.00
CA THR A 200 -32.14 -12.07 -24.21
C THR A 200 -31.62 -10.86 -23.42
N SER A 201 -30.51 -11.03 -22.68
CA SER A 201 -29.86 -9.93 -21.98
C SER A 201 -29.56 -8.77 -22.94
N GLY A 202 -29.92 -7.54 -22.55
CA GLY A 202 -29.82 -6.37 -23.42
C GLY A 202 -29.46 -5.10 -22.65
N TRP A 203 -28.69 -4.24 -23.29
CA TRP A 203 -28.36 -2.90 -22.81
C TRP A 203 -29.46 -1.92 -23.19
N ALA A 204 -29.85 -1.07 -22.25
CA ALA A 204 -30.51 0.20 -22.54
C ALA A 204 -29.52 1.33 -22.23
N PHE A 205 -29.41 2.29 -23.15
CA PHE A 205 -28.56 3.47 -22.99
C PHE A 205 -29.43 4.71 -22.85
N PHE A 206 -28.99 5.66 -22.04
CA PHE A 206 -29.51 7.02 -21.99
C PHE A 206 -28.35 7.99 -21.79
N ASP A 207 -28.49 9.20 -22.33
CA ASP A 207 -27.47 10.23 -22.21
C ASP A 207 -27.79 11.14 -21.02
N VAL A 208 -26.78 11.41 -20.19
CA VAL A 208 -26.87 12.31 -19.04
C VAL A 208 -26.15 13.61 -19.39
N ASP A 209 -26.90 14.71 -19.34
CA ASP A 209 -26.40 16.06 -19.57
C ASP A 209 -26.19 16.76 -18.22
N LEU A 210 -24.98 17.23 -17.95
CA LEU A 210 -24.61 17.97 -16.74
C LEU A 210 -25.27 19.37 -16.68
N ASN A 211 -25.85 19.85 -17.79
CA ASN A 211 -26.60 21.11 -17.90
C ASN A 211 -25.82 22.38 -17.49
N GLY A 212 -24.48 22.31 -17.46
CA GLY A 212 -23.59 23.39 -17.00
C GLY A 212 -22.86 23.10 -15.68
N GLU A 213 -23.26 22.07 -14.93
CA GLU A 213 -22.52 21.64 -13.74
C GLU A 213 -21.15 21.07 -14.14
N THR A 214 -20.12 21.35 -13.35
CA THR A 214 -18.76 20.82 -13.62
C THR A 214 -18.47 19.55 -12.84
N SER A 215 -18.99 19.42 -11.63
CA SER A 215 -18.86 18.21 -10.79
C SER A 215 -20.15 17.99 -10.01
N GLY A 216 -20.54 16.74 -9.77
CA GLY A 216 -21.81 16.48 -9.09
C GLY A 216 -22.04 15.04 -8.59
N THR A 217 -22.92 15.00 -7.59
CA THR A 217 -23.57 13.92 -6.84
C THR A 217 -24.64 13.04 -7.50
N PHE A 218 -24.38 12.21 -8.51
CA PHE A 218 -25.46 11.52 -9.23
C PHE A 218 -25.99 10.30 -8.48
N SER A 219 -27.30 10.21 -8.30
CA SER A 219 -27.99 9.10 -7.61
C SER A 219 -29.08 8.50 -8.50
N LEU A 220 -28.89 7.25 -8.91
CA LEU A 220 -29.82 6.50 -9.76
C LEU A 220 -30.70 5.59 -8.90
N GLU A 221 -32.01 5.85 -8.90
CA GLU A 221 -33.02 5.19 -8.07
C GLU A 221 -33.94 4.29 -8.92
N GLY A 222 -34.43 3.16 -8.38
CA GLY A 222 -35.44 2.30 -9.04
C GLY A 222 -36.75 2.16 -8.25
N GLN A 223 -37.90 2.45 -8.86
CA GLN A 223 -39.22 2.29 -8.21
C GLN A 223 -39.91 0.94 -8.49
N ASN A 224 -40.11 0.16 -7.42
CA ASN A 224 -40.99 -1.01 -7.28
C ASN A 224 -40.56 -2.34 -7.93
N ARG A 225 -40.75 -3.41 -7.15
CA ARG A 225 -40.62 -4.81 -7.57
C ARG A 225 -41.77 -5.21 -8.49
N LEU A 226 -41.46 -5.77 -9.67
CA LEU A 226 -42.31 -6.82 -10.24
C LEU A 226 -42.22 -8.06 -9.35
N ALA A 227 -43.37 -8.54 -8.87
CA ALA A 227 -43.43 -9.46 -7.75
C ALA A 227 -42.90 -10.87 -8.11
N GLY A 228 -41.63 -11.12 -7.77
CA GLY A 228 -40.96 -12.43 -7.92
C GLY A 228 -39.89 -12.50 -9.00
N GLN A 229 -39.49 -11.39 -9.60
CA GLN A 229 -38.61 -11.37 -10.78
C GLN A 229 -37.37 -10.48 -10.57
N GLY A 230 -36.37 -11.05 -9.89
CA GLY A 230 -35.02 -11.32 -10.42
C GLY A 230 -34.24 -10.26 -11.22
N THR A 231 -34.58 -8.96 -11.14
CA THR A 231 -33.90 -7.91 -11.90
C THR A 231 -32.65 -7.44 -11.15
N ALA A 232 -31.50 -7.46 -11.83
CA ALA A 232 -30.27 -6.79 -11.39
C ALA A 232 -29.89 -5.73 -12.42
N ILE A 233 -29.46 -4.55 -11.96
CA ILE A 233 -28.59 -3.66 -12.75
C ILE A 233 -27.26 -4.42 -12.96
N SER A 234 -26.63 -4.27 -14.14
CA SER A 234 -25.37 -4.95 -14.45
C SER A 234 -24.41 -4.05 -15.25
N GLY A 235 -23.77 -3.10 -14.57
CA GLY A 235 -22.67 -2.30 -15.12
C GLY A 235 -23.05 -1.00 -15.82
N VAL A 236 -22.04 -0.16 -16.02
CA VAL A 236 -22.12 1.20 -16.58
C VAL A 236 -20.87 1.48 -17.43
N THR A 237 -21.07 2.16 -18.56
CA THR A 237 -20.01 2.75 -19.39
C THR A 237 -20.29 4.25 -19.55
N PHE A 238 -19.23 5.03 -19.79
CA PHE A 238 -19.25 6.48 -20.01
C PHE A 238 -18.59 6.79 -21.36
N ASP A 239 -19.25 7.57 -22.23
CA ASP A 239 -18.69 8.04 -23.51
C ASP A 239 -19.23 9.42 -23.90
N VAL A 240 -18.49 10.14 -24.74
CA VAL A 240 -18.59 11.59 -24.98
C VAL A 240 -18.93 11.88 -26.45
N ASN A 241 -20.21 12.06 -26.75
CA ASN A 241 -20.69 12.18 -28.12
C ASN A 241 -21.00 13.66 -28.48
N PRO A 242 -20.50 14.22 -29.60
CA PRO A 242 -20.77 15.61 -29.97
C PRO A 242 -22.14 15.82 -30.66
N GLU A 243 -22.71 17.01 -30.45
CA GLU A 243 -23.82 17.62 -31.19
C GLU A 243 -25.21 16.92 -31.16
N ALA A 244 -26.01 17.26 -30.15
CA ALA A 244 -27.48 17.32 -30.28
C ALA A 244 -28.02 18.65 -29.71
N ALA A 245 -28.75 19.42 -30.51
CA ALA A 245 -28.98 20.85 -30.26
C ALA A 245 -30.12 21.19 -29.28
N ALA A 246 -29.90 22.22 -28.47
CA ALA A 246 -30.85 22.70 -27.47
C ALA A 246 -32.04 23.51 -28.04
N GLY A 247 -33.22 23.32 -27.43
CA GLY A 247 -34.26 24.36 -27.32
C GLY A 247 -34.98 24.80 -28.59
N MET A 248 -35.75 23.92 -29.24
CA MET A 248 -36.71 24.36 -30.29
C MET A 248 -37.75 25.31 -29.68
N LEU A 249 -37.86 26.56 -30.18
CA LEU A 249 -38.68 27.58 -29.53
C LEU A 249 -39.86 28.08 -30.39
N VAL A 250 -39.71 28.18 -31.72
CA VAL A 250 -40.85 28.49 -32.62
C VAL A 250 -40.72 27.73 -33.95
N GLY A 251 -41.79 27.05 -34.38
CA GLY A 251 -41.88 26.40 -35.69
C GLY A 251 -43.11 26.84 -36.46
N TYR A 252 -42.92 27.32 -37.70
CA TYR A 252 -43.98 27.67 -38.64
C TYR A 252 -44.06 26.64 -39.76
N ASP A 253 -45.24 26.05 -39.91
CA ASP A 253 -45.58 25.01 -40.88
C ASP A 253 -46.53 25.60 -41.93
N PHE A 254 -46.19 25.51 -43.22
CA PHE A 254 -46.99 26.03 -44.33
C PHE A 254 -48.05 25.01 -44.78
N ASN A 255 -48.90 24.60 -43.83
CA ASN A 255 -49.80 23.44 -43.93
C ASN A 255 -50.74 23.47 -45.16
N SER A 256 -50.81 22.36 -45.90
CA SER A 256 -51.48 22.23 -47.21
C SER A 256 -53.01 22.15 -47.18
N ASP A 257 -53.62 21.92 -46.01
CA ASP A 257 -54.99 21.39 -45.92
C ASP A 257 -56.07 22.44 -45.58
N ALA A 258 -55.74 23.73 -45.67
CA ALA A 258 -56.66 24.84 -45.39
C ALA A 258 -57.72 25.05 -46.50
N ALA A 259 -58.84 24.35 -46.40
CA ALA A 259 -59.97 24.50 -47.32
C ALA A 259 -60.78 25.80 -47.08
N ASP A 260 -61.15 26.46 -48.18
CA ASP A 260 -62.10 27.59 -48.30
C ASP A 260 -61.66 28.97 -47.72
N MET A 261 -60.99 29.77 -48.56
CA MET A 261 -61.14 31.24 -48.57
C MET A 261 -61.05 31.78 -50.01
N SER A 262 -62.01 32.60 -50.41
CA SER A 262 -61.98 33.37 -51.67
C SER A 262 -61.96 34.87 -51.39
N ASP A 263 -61.32 35.64 -52.29
CA ASP A 263 -61.21 37.10 -52.29
C ASP A 263 -60.71 37.77 -51.00
N ALA A 264 -59.39 37.70 -50.78
CA ALA A 264 -58.67 38.67 -49.94
C ALA A 264 -57.27 38.98 -50.51
N THR A 265 -56.79 40.20 -50.28
CA THR A 265 -55.37 40.55 -50.43
C THR A 265 -54.51 39.67 -49.53
N VAL A 266 -53.34 39.20 -50.01
CA VAL A 266 -52.43 38.32 -49.26
C VAL A 266 -51.69 39.07 -48.14
N VAL A 267 -52.46 39.39 -47.09
CA VAL A 267 -51.99 39.41 -45.71
C VAL A 267 -52.10 37.96 -45.22
N ALA A 268 -51.10 37.46 -44.49
CA ALA A 268 -50.99 36.04 -44.14
C ALA A 268 -52.06 35.58 -43.11
N ALA A 269 -53.27 35.29 -43.59
CA ALA A 269 -54.29 34.58 -42.83
C ALA A 269 -54.06 33.05 -42.95
N ASN A 270 -54.25 32.33 -41.84
CA ASN A 270 -54.09 30.87 -41.69
C ASN A 270 -52.65 30.32 -41.53
N MET A 271 -51.73 31.08 -40.93
CA MET A 271 -50.56 30.46 -40.26
C MET A 271 -50.97 29.91 -38.89
N THR A 272 -51.23 28.61 -38.77
CA THR A 272 -51.52 27.96 -37.48
C THR A 272 -50.23 27.70 -36.68
N ALA A 273 -49.74 28.72 -35.98
CA ALA A 273 -48.73 28.51 -34.95
C ALA A 273 -49.31 27.62 -33.83
N SER A 274 -48.64 26.52 -33.51
CA SER A 274 -48.98 25.73 -32.31
C SER A 274 -48.60 26.53 -31.06
N PRO A 275 -49.54 26.85 -30.16
CA PRO A 275 -49.31 27.84 -29.11
C PRO A 275 -48.52 27.27 -27.93
N LEU A 276 -47.19 27.28 -28.05
CA LEU A 276 -46.32 27.51 -26.90
C LEU A 276 -46.24 29.02 -26.65
N THR A 277 -46.15 29.43 -25.39
CA THR A 277 -46.15 30.84 -24.98
C THR A 277 -44.81 31.50 -25.28
N SER A 278 -44.63 31.92 -26.54
CA SER A 278 -43.41 32.55 -27.05
C SER A 278 -43.19 33.97 -26.51
N PRO A 279 -41.97 34.32 -26.06
CA PRO A 279 -41.54 35.70 -25.75
C PRO A 279 -41.01 36.46 -26.98
N MET A 280 -41.43 36.03 -28.18
CA MET A 280 -41.04 36.60 -29.48
C MET A 280 -42.19 36.54 -30.48
N ALA A 281 -42.23 37.53 -31.38
CA ALA A 281 -43.10 37.53 -32.55
C ALA A 281 -42.27 37.37 -33.85
N ILE A 282 -42.80 36.61 -34.81
CA ILE A 282 -42.21 36.47 -36.16
C ILE A 282 -43.19 37.03 -37.19
N ALA A 283 -42.70 37.90 -38.06
CA ALA A 283 -43.46 38.53 -39.14
C ALA A 283 -42.84 38.21 -40.50
N PHE A 284 -43.60 37.57 -41.39
CA PHE A 284 -43.20 37.31 -42.77
C PHE A 284 -43.41 38.55 -43.65
N VAL A 285 -42.40 38.92 -44.43
CA VAL A 285 -42.41 40.14 -45.25
C VAL A 285 -42.00 39.80 -46.68
N SER A 286 -43.02 39.44 -47.48
CA SER A 286 -43.01 39.23 -48.95
C SER A 286 -42.00 38.23 -49.53
N THR A 287 -42.46 37.46 -50.53
CA THR A 287 -41.57 37.04 -51.61
C THR A 287 -41.21 38.26 -52.45
N VAL A 288 -39.93 38.48 -52.68
CA VAL A 288 -39.43 39.36 -53.74
C VAL A 288 -38.83 38.48 -54.82
N GLY A 289 -39.08 38.86 -56.07
CA GLY A 289 -38.46 38.32 -57.27
C GLY A 289 -38.83 39.22 -58.45
N ASP A 290 -38.01 39.25 -59.51
CA ASP A 290 -38.22 40.22 -60.59
C ASP A 290 -39.53 39.93 -61.35
N ASN A 291 -40.21 41.01 -61.75
CA ASN A 291 -41.41 41.00 -62.57
C ASN A 291 -41.12 41.58 -63.98
N SER A 292 -39.87 41.47 -64.44
CA SER A 292 -39.37 41.80 -65.77
C SER A 292 -39.86 40.83 -66.85
N GLY A 293 -41.17 40.53 -66.85
CA GLY A 293 -41.71 39.33 -67.48
C GLY A 293 -41.78 39.34 -69.00
N GLU A 294 -41.54 38.16 -69.59
CA GLU A 294 -41.95 37.84 -70.96
C GLU A 294 -42.50 36.39 -71.08
N ASP A 295 -43.62 36.09 -70.42
CA ASP A 295 -44.77 35.49 -71.14
C ASP A 295 -46.11 35.79 -70.44
N ALA A 296 -47.19 35.89 -71.22
CA ALA A 296 -48.47 36.44 -70.79
C ALA A 296 -49.66 35.52 -71.12
N ALA A 297 -49.81 34.43 -70.35
CA ALA A 297 -51.00 33.58 -70.37
C ALA A 297 -51.66 33.53 -68.98
N GLY A 298 -52.90 34.02 -68.89
CA GLY A 298 -53.64 34.14 -67.63
C GLY A 298 -54.09 32.80 -67.03
N SER A 299 -53.17 32.12 -66.33
CA SER A 299 -53.45 30.97 -65.48
C SER A 299 -52.46 30.93 -64.32
N ALA A 300 -52.96 30.84 -63.08
CA ALA A 300 -52.11 30.49 -61.96
C ALA A 300 -51.50 29.09 -62.19
N PHE A 301 -50.20 28.93 -61.95
CA PHE A 301 -49.55 27.63 -61.90
C PHE A 301 -50.14 26.81 -60.74
N GLY A 302 -50.83 25.68 -60.94
CA GLY A 302 -51.25 25.10 -62.23
C GLY A 302 -52.14 23.87 -62.03
N GLY A 303 -53.40 23.95 -62.46
CA GLY A 303 -54.33 22.81 -62.45
C GLY A 303 -55.00 22.52 -61.11
N THR A 304 -56.01 21.65 -61.15
CA THR A 304 -56.86 21.29 -59.99
C THR A 304 -56.28 20.12 -59.20
N GLY A 305 -55.36 20.42 -58.28
CA GLY A 305 -54.90 19.44 -57.27
C GLY A 305 -53.59 19.82 -56.58
N THR A 306 -53.64 19.95 -55.24
CA THR A 306 -52.49 19.95 -54.32
C THR A 306 -51.28 20.83 -54.68
N VAL A 307 -51.34 22.12 -54.27
CA VAL A 307 -50.17 22.94 -53.97
C VAL A 307 -50.47 23.75 -52.72
N GLY A 308 -49.58 23.73 -51.73
CA GLY A 308 -49.71 24.46 -50.46
C GLY A 308 -48.34 24.68 -49.85
N CYS A 309 -47.55 25.57 -50.47
CA CYS A 309 -46.17 25.89 -50.07
C CYS A 309 -45.74 27.20 -50.76
N VAL A 310 -44.75 27.90 -50.19
CA VAL A 310 -44.22 29.16 -50.76
C VAL A 310 -43.04 28.82 -51.68
N GLY A 311 -43.18 29.12 -52.97
CA GLY A 311 -42.13 28.88 -53.97
C GLY A 311 -41.22 30.09 -54.17
N ILE A 312 -39.91 29.83 -54.31
CA ILE A 312 -38.97 30.76 -54.94
C ILE A 312 -38.88 30.35 -56.42
N GLY A 313 -39.06 31.30 -57.33
CA GLY A 313 -38.82 31.11 -58.75
C GLY A 313 -37.44 31.66 -59.10
N VAL A 314 -36.61 30.86 -59.76
CA VAL A 314 -35.30 31.29 -60.28
C VAL A 314 -35.46 31.50 -61.79
N ASP A 315 -35.19 32.72 -62.29
CA ASP A 315 -35.30 33.04 -63.72
C ASP A 315 -34.06 32.59 -64.51
N ASP A 316 -34.25 32.28 -65.80
CA ASP A 316 -33.31 31.53 -66.64
C ASP A 316 -32.26 32.44 -67.31
N ALA A 317 -31.48 33.16 -66.50
CA ALA A 317 -30.59 34.23 -66.95
C ALA A 317 -29.15 34.17 -66.39
N VAL A 318 -28.36 33.21 -66.91
CA VAL A 318 -26.88 33.09 -66.80
C VAL A 318 -26.36 32.46 -65.49
N THR A 319 -25.32 31.63 -65.64
CA THR A 319 -24.58 30.96 -64.56
C THR A 319 -23.95 31.95 -63.57
N GLY A 320 -24.27 31.82 -62.27
CA GLY A 320 -23.80 32.74 -61.23
C GLY A 320 -23.60 32.09 -59.86
N SER A 321 -23.14 32.90 -58.90
CA SER A 321 -22.92 32.53 -57.50
C SER A 321 -24.07 33.04 -56.59
N PHE A 322 -23.91 32.86 -55.28
CA PHE A 322 -24.70 33.56 -54.25
C PHE A 322 -24.79 35.09 -54.50
N GLU A 323 -23.73 35.71 -55.02
CA GLU A 323 -23.66 37.15 -55.25
C GLU A 323 -24.65 37.61 -56.35
N ASP A 324 -24.90 36.76 -57.34
CA ASP A 324 -25.88 37.01 -58.41
C ASP A 324 -27.33 36.85 -57.90
N ALA A 325 -27.58 35.90 -56.99
CA ALA A 325 -28.89 35.77 -56.32
C ALA A 325 -29.22 36.99 -55.43
N VAL A 326 -28.21 37.54 -54.74
CA VAL A 326 -28.34 38.80 -53.99
C VAL A 326 -28.62 39.97 -54.95
N ALA A 327 -28.04 39.99 -56.14
CA ALA A 327 -28.30 41.01 -57.15
C ALA A 327 -29.71 40.91 -57.79
N GLY A 328 -30.23 39.70 -58.00
CA GLY A 328 -31.56 39.44 -58.57
C GLY A 328 -32.74 39.80 -57.64
N ASN A 329 -32.51 39.87 -56.32
CA ASN A 329 -33.53 40.01 -55.27
C ASN A 329 -34.50 38.82 -55.11
N ASP A 330 -34.14 37.63 -55.60
CA ASP A 330 -34.95 36.42 -55.43
C ASP A 330 -34.76 35.83 -54.01
N TYR A 331 -35.58 36.28 -53.06
CA TYR A 331 -35.53 35.81 -51.66
C TYR A 331 -36.88 35.81 -50.95
N ILE A 332 -36.95 35.02 -49.88
CA ILE A 332 -37.99 35.10 -48.84
C ILE A 332 -37.40 35.79 -47.62
N SER A 333 -38.12 36.76 -47.03
CA SER A 333 -37.70 37.42 -45.79
C SER A 333 -38.68 37.25 -44.63
N PHE A 334 -38.13 37.12 -43.43
CA PHE A 334 -38.87 37.10 -42.17
C PHE A 334 -38.14 37.95 -41.13
N THR A 335 -38.91 38.56 -40.23
CA THR A 335 -38.38 39.40 -39.14
C THR A 335 -38.71 38.75 -37.81
N VAL A 336 -37.70 38.57 -36.96
CA VAL A 336 -37.82 38.03 -35.60
C VAL A 336 -37.73 39.22 -34.63
N THR A 337 -38.71 39.35 -33.74
CA THR A 337 -38.81 40.47 -32.79
C THR A 337 -38.91 39.93 -31.36
N PRO A 338 -37.92 40.18 -30.48
CA PRO A 338 -38.03 39.89 -29.05
C PRO A 338 -39.09 40.78 -28.37
N ASP A 339 -39.73 40.27 -27.31
CA ASP A 339 -40.58 41.09 -26.45
C ASP A 339 -39.77 42.19 -25.72
N ALA A 340 -40.42 43.32 -25.45
CA ALA A 340 -39.74 44.53 -24.99
C ALA A 340 -39.08 44.36 -23.61
N GLY A 341 -37.74 44.31 -23.61
CA GLY A 341 -36.91 44.13 -22.41
C GLY A 341 -36.46 42.69 -22.15
N ALA A 342 -36.80 41.74 -23.02
CA ALA A 342 -36.20 40.40 -23.02
C ALA A 342 -34.84 40.41 -23.73
N VAL A 343 -33.87 39.65 -23.21
CA VAL A 343 -32.65 39.27 -23.93
C VAL A 343 -32.84 37.83 -24.38
N PHE A 344 -32.59 37.54 -25.66
CA PHE A 344 -32.86 36.23 -26.25
C PHE A 344 -31.61 35.67 -26.93
N GLN A 345 -31.22 34.43 -26.60
CA GLN A 345 -30.19 33.70 -27.35
C GLN A 345 -30.85 32.83 -28.42
N LEU A 346 -30.43 32.97 -29.67
CA LEU A 346 -30.89 32.20 -30.84
C LEU A 346 -29.74 31.32 -31.32
N SER A 347 -29.86 30.00 -31.13
CA SER A 347 -28.78 29.03 -31.42
C SER A 347 -28.76 28.61 -32.89
N SER A 348 -29.91 28.32 -33.51
CA SER A 348 -29.93 27.91 -34.92
C SER A 348 -31.25 28.19 -35.63
N ILE A 349 -31.19 28.19 -36.96
CA ILE A 349 -32.31 28.29 -37.88
C ILE A 349 -32.37 27.01 -38.71
N THR A 350 -33.48 26.27 -38.68
CA THR A 350 -33.67 25.08 -39.52
C THR A 350 -34.84 25.26 -40.48
N PHE A 351 -34.66 24.87 -41.75
CA PHE A 351 -35.74 24.87 -42.73
C PHE A 351 -35.86 23.57 -43.56
N LYS A 352 -37.04 23.37 -44.13
CA LYS A 352 -37.46 22.18 -44.90
C LYS A 352 -37.87 22.61 -46.31
N VAL A 353 -37.43 21.86 -47.32
CA VAL A 353 -37.63 22.20 -48.74
C VAL A 353 -38.11 20.98 -49.53
N THR A 354 -39.23 21.10 -50.27
CA THR A 354 -39.64 20.12 -51.29
C THR A 354 -39.20 20.57 -52.68
N LYS A 355 -38.57 19.65 -53.43
CA LYS A 355 -38.07 19.86 -54.79
C LYS A 355 -39.00 19.24 -55.84
N LYS A 356 -39.49 20.05 -56.79
CA LYS A 356 -40.52 19.65 -57.76
C LYS A 356 -40.01 19.18 -59.14
N HIS A 357 -38.75 19.47 -59.50
CA HIS A 357 -38.14 19.10 -60.79
C HIS A 357 -36.74 18.48 -60.60
N VAL A 358 -36.21 17.82 -61.64
CA VAL A 358 -35.20 16.75 -61.49
C VAL A 358 -33.76 17.17 -61.85
N ASP A 359 -33.58 18.22 -62.65
CA ASP A 359 -32.38 18.43 -63.47
C ASP A 359 -31.49 19.63 -63.06
N SER A 360 -31.51 20.01 -61.77
CA SER A 360 -30.72 21.12 -61.19
C SER A 360 -29.99 20.70 -59.91
N VAL A 361 -28.96 21.47 -59.51
CA VAL A 361 -28.38 21.44 -58.16
C VAL A 361 -28.64 22.79 -57.52
N ASP A 362 -29.39 22.82 -56.42
CA ASP A 362 -29.85 24.06 -55.78
C ASP A 362 -29.03 24.30 -54.50
N GLU A 363 -28.31 25.42 -54.43
CA GLU A 363 -27.58 25.88 -53.26
C GLU A 363 -28.41 26.96 -52.53
N TYR A 364 -28.28 27.06 -51.20
CA TYR A 364 -29.06 27.96 -50.35
C TYR A 364 -28.16 28.76 -49.42
N ALA A 365 -28.58 29.97 -49.04
CA ALA A 365 -27.89 30.81 -48.06
C ALA A 365 -28.88 31.65 -47.23
N VAL A 366 -28.48 31.95 -45.98
CA VAL A 366 -29.20 32.87 -45.09
C VAL A 366 -28.37 34.13 -44.88
N THR A 367 -29.02 35.30 -44.95
CA THR A 367 -28.35 36.60 -44.82
C THR A 367 -29.08 37.56 -43.87
N ASP A 368 -28.36 38.61 -43.46
CA ASP A 368 -28.93 39.76 -42.76
C ASP A 368 -29.76 40.68 -43.70
N ALA A 369 -30.32 41.73 -43.12
CA ALA A 369 -31.04 42.78 -43.85
C ALA A 369 -30.17 43.58 -44.86
N SER A 370 -28.85 43.40 -44.85
CA SER A 370 -27.88 44.07 -45.73
C SER A 370 -27.43 43.19 -46.90
N GLY A 371 -27.64 41.87 -46.83
CA GLY A 371 -27.13 40.87 -47.79
C GLY A 371 -25.87 40.13 -47.36
N ASN A 372 -25.39 40.32 -46.12
CA ASN A 372 -24.23 39.61 -45.57
C ASN A 372 -24.63 38.18 -45.15
N LEU A 373 -23.84 37.18 -45.54
CA LEU A 373 -23.98 35.79 -45.07
C LEU A 373 -23.94 35.68 -43.54
N ILE A 374 -24.77 34.80 -42.98
CA ILE A 374 -24.82 34.48 -41.55
C ILE A 374 -24.43 33.01 -41.35
N GLY A 375 -23.59 32.74 -40.35
CA GLY A 375 -23.18 31.39 -39.93
C GLY A 375 -22.22 30.70 -40.91
N SER A 376 -21.93 29.42 -40.65
CA SER A 376 -21.21 28.56 -41.59
C SER A 376 -22.15 28.07 -42.69
N SER A 377 -21.83 28.36 -43.96
CA SER A 377 -22.71 28.09 -45.09
C SER A 377 -22.88 26.59 -45.38
N VAL A 378 -24.09 26.04 -45.19
CA VAL A 378 -24.43 24.68 -45.60
C VAL A 378 -24.71 24.62 -47.10
N ILE A 379 -23.65 24.39 -47.87
CA ILE A 379 -23.72 24.19 -49.33
C ILE A 379 -24.09 22.72 -49.62
N ILE A 380 -25.37 22.46 -49.89
CA ILE A 380 -25.87 21.12 -50.24
C ILE A 380 -25.55 20.79 -51.71
N THR A 381 -24.30 20.38 -51.98
CA THR A 381 -23.89 19.87 -53.28
C THR A 381 -24.09 18.36 -53.39
N ASN A 382 -24.91 17.96 -54.39
CA ASN A 382 -25.25 16.59 -54.85
C ASN A 382 -26.47 15.91 -54.21
N VAL A 383 -27.58 15.83 -54.97
CA VAL A 383 -28.05 14.55 -55.57
C VAL A 383 -28.61 14.87 -56.96
N VAL A 384 -28.23 14.11 -58.00
CA VAL A 384 -28.85 14.18 -59.34
C VAL A 384 -29.84 13.02 -59.51
N GLY A 385 -31.08 13.30 -59.91
CA GLY A 385 -31.97 12.29 -60.49
C GLY A 385 -33.21 11.86 -59.70
N LEU A 386 -33.61 12.52 -58.61
CA LEU A 386 -34.85 12.21 -57.87
C LEU A 386 -35.61 13.47 -57.43
N THR A 387 -36.95 13.44 -57.54
CA THR A 387 -37.86 14.34 -56.81
C THR A 387 -38.01 13.86 -55.37
N GLY A 388 -38.06 14.81 -54.42
CA GLY A 388 -38.08 14.49 -53.01
C GLY A 388 -38.29 15.70 -52.10
N THR A 389 -38.53 15.40 -50.82
CA THR A 389 -38.58 16.38 -49.73
C THR A 389 -37.31 16.25 -48.90
N TYR A 390 -36.68 17.38 -48.59
CA TYR A 390 -35.44 17.45 -47.83
C TYR A 390 -35.71 18.15 -46.51
N ASP A 391 -35.53 17.42 -45.41
CA ASP A 391 -35.62 17.93 -44.04
C ASP A 391 -34.23 18.29 -43.52
N GLY A 392 -34.16 19.29 -42.63
CA GLY A 392 -32.97 19.53 -41.81
C GLY A 392 -31.87 20.39 -42.44
N VAL A 393 -32.20 21.41 -43.23
CA VAL A 393 -31.21 22.45 -43.58
C VAL A 393 -30.99 23.34 -42.36
N VAL A 394 -29.94 23.08 -41.58
CA VAL A 394 -29.59 23.83 -40.36
C VAL A 394 -28.56 24.92 -40.68
N VAL A 395 -28.77 26.12 -40.16
CA VAL A 395 -27.75 27.18 -40.05
C VAL A 395 -27.50 27.42 -38.57
N ASP A 396 -26.30 27.08 -38.13
CA ASP A 396 -25.82 27.41 -36.78
C ASP A 396 -25.49 28.91 -36.68
N LEU A 397 -25.83 29.49 -35.53
CA LEU A 397 -25.58 30.89 -35.18
C LEU A 397 -24.63 31.04 -33.99
N SER A 398 -24.13 29.94 -33.41
CA SER A 398 -23.19 29.96 -32.28
C SER A 398 -21.95 30.80 -32.58
N GLY A 399 -21.53 31.62 -31.60
CA GLY A 399 -20.40 32.54 -31.72
C GLY A 399 -20.61 33.71 -32.70
N THR A 400 -21.78 33.84 -33.35
CA THR A 400 -22.07 34.97 -34.24
C THR A 400 -22.60 36.19 -33.46
N ALA A 401 -22.41 37.39 -34.02
CA ALA A 401 -22.99 38.62 -33.46
C ALA A 401 -24.53 38.67 -33.49
N LEU A 402 -25.20 37.65 -34.05
CA LEU A 402 -26.65 37.51 -34.08
C LEU A 402 -27.16 36.42 -33.12
N GLU A 403 -26.26 35.71 -32.41
CA GLU A 403 -26.62 34.73 -31.39
C GLU A 403 -27.41 35.38 -30.24
N THR A 404 -27.14 36.63 -29.88
CA THR A 404 -27.87 37.37 -28.84
C THR A 404 -28.69 38.51 -29.44
N MET A 405 -30.02 38.37 -29.38
CA MET A 405 -30.99 39.34 -29.88
C MET A 405 -31.61 40.18 -28.75
N THR A 406 -31.57 41.50 -28.91
CA THR A 406 -32.23 42.50 -28.05
C THR A 406 -33.13 43.47 -28.83
N GLU A 407 -33.08 43.44 -30.16
CA GLU A 407 -33.89 44.27 -31.07
C GLU A 407 -34.45 43.38 -32.21
N ALA A 408 -35.26 43.95 -33.10
CA ALA A 408 -35.89 43.23 -34.21
C ALA A 408 -34.94 43.03 -35.40
N THR A 409 -34.71 41.79 -35.81
CA THR A 409 -33.77 41.42 -36.89
C THR A 409 -34.51 40.80 -38.07
N GLN A 410 -34.25 41.30 -39.29
CA GLN A 410 -34.71 40.68 -40.54
C GLN A 410 -33.65 39.71 -41.08
N PHE A 411 -34.09 38.50 -41.41
CA PHE A 411 -33.33 37.47 -42.11
C PHE A 411 -33.88 37.30 -43.53
N ARG A 412 -33.02 36.88 -44.47
CA ARG A 412 -33.40 36.50 -45.85
C ARG A 412 -32.87 35.12 -46.18
N ILE A 413 -33.65 34.35 -46.95
CA ILE A 413 -33.24 33.05 -47.52
C ILE A 413 -33.17 33.20 -49.04
N TYR A 414 -31.98 32.95 -49.60
CA TYR A 414 -31.70 32.93 -51.05
C TYR A 414 -31.50 31.49 -51.53
N ALA A 415 -31.78 31.25 -52.82
CA ALA A 415 -31.56 29.98 -53.50
C ALA A 415 -31.01 30.22 -54.92
N TRP A 416 -30.03 29.43 -55.38
CA TRP A 416 -29.46 29.54 -56.73
C TRP A 416 -29.02 28.19 -57.31
N GLY A 417 -28.90 28.09 -58.63
CA GLY A 417 -28.62 26.82 -59.34
C GLY A 417 -27.19 26.69 -59.85
N ARG A 418 -26.50 25.58 -59.53
CA ARG A 418 -25.20 25.23 -60.16
C ARG A 418 -25.36 24.46 -61.48
N GLY A 419 -25.30 25.21 -62.57
CA GLY A 419 -24.54 24.79 -63.76
C GLY A 419 -25.13 23.66 -64.63
N THR A 420 -26.42 23.68 -64.93
CA THR A 420 -26.99 22.92 -66.05
C THR A 420 -27.43 23.86 -67.19
N THR A 421 -27.31 23.42 -68.44
CA THR A 421 -27.56 24.26 -69.64
C THR A 421 -28.89 23.91 -70.31
N SER A 422 -29.95 23.78 -69.52
CA SER A 422 -31.26 23.31 -69.95
C SER A 422 -32.36 24.21 -69.40
N THR A 423 -33.16 24.78 -70.30
CA THR A 423 -34.14 25.83 -70.02
C THR A 423 -35.40 25.27 -69.34
N SER A 424 -35.28 24.89 -68.07
CA SER A 424 -36.36 24.38 -67.24
C SER A 424 -36.30 25.04 -65.86
N SER A 425 -37.23 25.94 -65.58
CA SER A 425 -37.30 26.66 -64.32
C SER A 425 -37.43 25.70 -63.13
N THR A 426 -36.57 25.88 -62.14
CA THR A 426 -36.61 25.05 -60.93
C THR A 426 -37.57 25.66 -59.93
N LEU A 427 -38.50 24.84 -59.44
CA LEU A 427 -39.40 25.19 -58.34
C LEU A 427 -38.95 24.42 -57.08
N ALA A 428 -38.26 25.15 -56.21
CA ALA A 428 -38.06 24.78 -54.82
C ALA A 428 -39.13 25.49 -53.97
N ALA A 429 -39.71 24.77 -53.01
CA ALA A 429 -40.73 25.33 -52.12
C ALA A 429 -40.36 25.08 -50.66
N LEU A 430 -40.52 26.12 -49.83
CA LEU A 430 -40.27 26.07 -48.39
C LEU A 430 -41.54 25.64 -47.66
N ASP A 431 -41.43 24.53 -46.93
CA ASP A 431 -42.57 23.87 -46.25
C ASP A 431 -42.61 24.16 -44.75
N LYS A 432 -41.44 24.37 -44.12
CA LYS A 432 -41.32 24.67 -42.69
C LYS A 432 -40.08 25.51 -42.39
N ILE A 433 -40.20 26.44 -41.44
CA ILE A 433 -39.06 27.15 -40.81
C ILE A 433 -39.17 26.98 -39.29
N THR A 434 -38.05 26.70 -38.62
CA THR A 434 -37.97 26.42 -37.19
C THR A 434 -36.79 27.18 -36.58
N LEU A 435 -37.00 27.84 -35.43
CA LEU A 435 -35.98 28.56 -34.66
C LEU A 435 -35.69 27.85 -33.34
N TYR A 436 -34.41 27.81 -32.98
CA TYR A 436 -33.89 27.23 -31.73
C TYR A 436 -33.23 28.32 -30.88
N GLY A 437 -33.39 28.29 -29.56
CA GLY A 437 -32.91 29.34 -28.67
C GLY A 437 -33.49 29.30 -27.25
N ARG A 438 -33.30 30.38 -26.48
CA ARG A 438 -33.84 30.60 -25.13
C ARG A 438 -33.96 32.09 -24.78
N ALA A 439 -34.95 32.44 -23.95
CA ALA A 439 -35.04 33.77 -23.33
C ALA A 439 -34.31 33.80 -21.98
N ILE A 440 -33.65 34.91 -21.66
CA ILE A 440 -32.87 35.11 -20.43
C ILE A 440 -33.50 36.24 -19.61
N ALA A 441 -33.78 35.98 -18.33
CA ALA A 441 -34.19 36.99 -17.37
C ALA A 441 -32.97 37.67 -16.73
N GLY A 442 -33.03 38.99 -16.57
CA GLY A 442 -31.97 39.75 -15.88
C GLY A 442 -31.91 39.42 -14.39
N VAL A 443 -30.70 39.14 -13.89
CA VAL A 443 -30.43 38.68 -12.52
C VAL A 443 -29.18 39.37 -11.95
N PRO A 444 -28.91 39.32 -10.62
CA PRO A 444 -27.62 39.74 -10.08
C PRO A 444 -26.44 38.99 -10.75
N PRO A 445 -25.23 39.56 -10.78
CA PRO A 445 -24.08 38.93 -11.42
C PRO A 445 -23.53 37.78 -10.56
N GLY A 446 -22.86 36.81 -11.18
CA GLY A 446 -22.10 35.77 -10.49
C GLY A 446 -20.62 36.11 -10.45
N VAL A 447 -19.99 36.02 -9.28
CA VAL A 447 -18.54 36.22 -9.10
C VAL A 447 -18.03 35.24 -8.05
N ASP A 448 -16.87 34.64 -8.29
CA ASP A 448 -16.17 33.85 -7.27
C ASP A 448 -14.66 34.11 -7.27
N ASN A 449 -13.96 33.57 -6.27
CA ASN A 449 -12.50 33.54 -6.23
C ASN A 449 -11.99 32.33 -7.02
N LEU A 450 -10.82 32.44 -7.65
CA LEU A 450 -10.11 31.28 -8.17
C LEU A 450 -9.35 30.58 -7.04
N SER A 451 -8.71 29.45 -7.34
CA SER A 451 -8.06 28.54 -6.37
C SER A 451 -6.76 29.11 -5.77
N GLY A 452 -6.91 30.13 -4.94
CA GLY A 452 -5.82 30.79 -4.21
C GLY A 452 -5.17 31.94 -4.99
N VAL A 453 -4.35 32.72 -4.27
CA VAL A 453 -3.57 33.82 -4.86
C VAL A 453 -2.41 33.28 -5.72
N SER A 454 -2.10 33.98 -6.81
CA SER A 454 -0.90 33.71 -7.62
C SER A 454 0.20 34.73 -7.34
N ASN A 455 1.41 34.50 -7.87
CA ASN A 455 2.61 35.33 -7.66
C ASN A 455 2.83 35.77 -6.19
N LEU A 456 2.70 34.83 -5.24
CA LEU A 456 2.80 35.11 -3.82
C LEU A 456 4.25 35.34 -3.38
N LEU A 457 4.58 36.60 -3.09
CA LEU A 457 5.88 37.08 -2.62
C LEU A 457 5.86 37.32 -1.11
N ALA A 458 6.97 37.82 -0.56
CA ALA A 458 7.09 38.19 0.85
C ALA A 458 6.33 39.47 1.24
N ASP A 459 6.04 40.36 0.29
CA ASP A 459 5.36 41.66 0.49
C ASP A 459 4.31 41.99 -0.58
N ALA A 460 3.99 41.04 -1.47
CA ALA A 460 3.01 41.22 -2.55
C ALA A 460 2.31 39.90 -2.93
N ALA A 461 1.16 40.01 -3.59
CA ALA A 461 0.42 38.88 -4.15
C ALA A 461 -0.46 39.29 -5.34
N THR A 462 -0.82 38.34 -6.20
CA THR A 462 -1.89 38.48 -7.18
C THR A 462 -3.18 37.88 -6.62
N LEU A 463 -4.16 38.73 -6.27
CA LEU A 463 -5.51 38.25 -5.97
C LEU A 463 -6.19 37.82 -7.28
N THR A 464 -6.92 36.71 -7.26
CA THR A 464 -7.51 36.07 -8.44
C THR A 464 -9.01 35.85 -8.22
N GLY A 465 -9.79 36.01 -9.28
CA GLY A 465 -11.22 35.78 -9.26
C GLY A 465 -11.79 35.61 -10.67
N THR A 466 -13.04 35.18 -10.77
CA THR A 466 -13.70 34.99 -12.05
C THR A 466 -15.11 35.56 -12.01
N LEU A 467 -15.47 36.32 -13.04
CA LEU A 467 -16.84 36.82 -13.19
C LEU A 467 -17.65 35.73 -13.90
N VAL A 468 -18.23 34.83 -13.11
CA VAL A 468 -19.05 33.70 -13.58
C VAL A 468 -20.19 34.17 -14.49
N SER A 469 -20.85 35.28 -14.18
CA SER A 469 -21.80 35.91 -15.11
C SER A 469 -22.06 37.39 -14.85
N THR A 470 -22.49 38.10 -15.89
CA THR A 470 -22.98 39.48 -15.81
C THR A 470 -24.49 39.59 -15.50
N GLY A 471 -25.20 38.47 -15.36
CA GLY A 471 -26.64 38.46 -15.13
C GLY A 471 -27.48 39.18 -16.22
N ALA A 472 -26.98 39.18 -17.46
CA ALA A 472 -27.52 39.91 -18.62
C ALA A 472 -27.60 41.45 -18.47
N ALA A 473 -26.80 42.05 -17.57
CA ALA A 473 -26.63 43.50 -17.48
C ALA A 473 -25.17 43.90 -17.26
N SER A 474 -24.78 45.09 -17.73
CA SER A 474 -23.42 45.60 -17.57
C SER A 474 -23.01 45.60 -16.08
N THR A 475 -21.89 44.95 -15.76
CA THR A 475 -21.49 44.62 -14.39
C THR A 475 -20.15 45.26 -14.03
N GLN A 476 -20.10 45.95 -12.89
CA GLN A 476 -18.88 46.51 -12.28
C GLN A 476 -18.29 45.49 -11.29
N VAL A 477 -16.97 45.36 -11.21
CA VAL A 477 -16.27 44.39 -10.35
C VAL A 477 -15.21 45.06 -9.48
N TRP A 478 -15.06 44.58 -8.25
CA TRP A 478 -14.06 45.02 -7.27
C TRP A 478 -13.41 43.81 -6.57
N ALA A 479 -12.19 44.01 -6.06
CA ALA A 479 -11.56 43.15 -5.08
C ALA A 479 -11.35 43.91 -3.76
N TYR A 480 -11.52 43.25 -2.62
CA TYR A 480 -11.39 43.78 -1.27
C TYR A 480 -10.45 42.89 -0.45
N TRP A 481 -9.53 43.47 0.33
CA TRP A 481 -8.61 42.69 1.18
C TRP A 481 -8.20 43.41 2.46
N GLY A 482 -7.67 42.65 3.42
CA GLY A 482 -7.15 43.15 4.70
C GLY A 482 -6.91 42.03 5.72
N GLU A 483 -6.39 42.39 6.90
CA GLU A 483 -6.15 41.47 8.03
C GLU A 483 -7.44 40.91 8.69
N THR A 484 -8.62 41.41 8.29
CA THR A 484 -9.92 41.03 8.85
C THR A 484 -11.01 41.04 7.78
N ASP A 485 -11.90 40.04 7.78
CA ASP A 485 -13.05 39.97 6.86
C ASP A 485 -14.04 41.12 7.11
N GLY A 486 -14.12 42.06 6.17
CA GLY A 486 -15.13 43.13 6.18
C GLY A 486 -16.53 42.64 5.81
N GLY A 487 -16.67 41.37 5.40
CA GLY A 487 -17.91 40.78 4.90
C GLY A 487 -18.44 41.55 3.69
N THR A 488 -19.76 41.77 3.66
CA THR A 488 -20.42 42.56 2.60
C THR A 488 -20.39 44.08 2.86
N ASN A 489 -19.72 44.54 3.93
CA ASN A 489 -19.60 45.95 4.26
C ASN A 489 -18.33 46.54 3.63
N VAL A 490 -18.49 47.19 2.46
CA VAL A 490 -17.40 47.88 1.74
C VAL A 490 -16.59 48.87 2.59
N GLY A 491 -17.17 49.42 3.67
CA GLY A 491 -16.50 50.34 4.59
C GLY A 491 -15.78 49.70 5.77
N ALA A 492 -15.77 48.36 5.88
CA ALA A 492 -15.04 47.61 6.91
C ALA A 492 -13.74 46.97 6.39
N TRP A 493 -13.56 46.90 5.07
CA TRP A 493 -12.35 46.40 4.43
C TRP A 493 -11.21 47.43 4.50
N ALA A 494 -9.98 46.97 4.78
CA ALA A 494 -8.80 47.83 4.86
C ALA A 494 -8.41 48.41 3.49
N HIS A 495 -8.52 47.59 2.44
CA HIS A 495 -8.14 47.92 1.08
C HIS A 495 -9.18 47.44 0.07
N ASN A 496 -9.23 48.11 -1.09
CA ASN A 496 -10.01 47.68 -2.24
C ASN A 496 -9.40 48.18 -3.56
N ALA A 497 -9.74 47.49 -4.64
CA ALA A 497 -9.41 47.86 -6.01
C ALA A 497 -10.67 47.79 -6.87
N ASP A 498 -10.89 48.82 -7.69
CA ASP A 498 -11.96 48.86 -8.69
C ASP A 498 -11.41 48.35 -10.02
N LEU A 499 -11.99 47.27 -10.54
CA LEU A 499 -11.53 46.57 -11.74
C LEU A 499 -12.29 47.04 -13.00
N GLY A 500 -13.25 47.97 -12.84
CA GLY A 500 -14.04 48.49 -13.94
C GLY A 500 -15.27 47.63 -14.28
N MET A 501 -15.80 47.85 -15.49
CA MET A 501 -16.89 47.08 -16.06
C MET A 501 -16.30 45.87 -16.81
N LEU A 502 -16.58 44.65 -16.36
CA LEU A 502 -16.00 43.43 -16.90
C LEU A 502 -17.02 42.57 -17.66
N SER A 503 -16.51 41.83 -18.65
CA SER A 503 -17.19 40.68 -19.27
C SER A 503 -16.95 39.42 -18.43
N PRO A 504 -17.75 38.34 -18.60
CA PRO A 504 -17.51 37.08 -17.91
C PRO A 504 -16.11 36.50 -18.18
N GLY A 505 -15.55 35.82 -17.18
CA GLY A 505 -14.21 35.24 -17.20
C GLY A 505 -13.27 35.80 -16.13
N ASP A 506 -12.02 35.34 -16.20
CA ASP A 506 -11.03 35.52 -15.13
C ASP A 506 -10.45 36.93 -15.08
N PHE A 507 -10.23 37.41 -13.86
CA PHE A 507 -9.57 38.68 -13.57
C PHE A 507 -8.56 38.52 -12.44
N SER A 508 -7.62 39.46 -12.36
CA SER A 508 -6.62 39.49 -11.31
C SER A 508 -6.23 40.92 -10.95
N VAL A 509 -5.72 41.11 -9.73
CA VAL A 509 -5.17 42.37 -9.25
C VAL A 509 -3.89 42.12 -8.46
N GLN A 510 -2.84 42.88 -8.77
CA GLN A 510 -1.62 42.90 -7.96
C GLN A 510 -1.85 43.76 -6.71
N VAL A 511 -1.43 43.24 -5.56
CA VAL A 511 -1.49 43.95 -4.28
C VAL A 511 -0.10 43.93 -3.65
N ASP A 512 0.49 45.12 -3.49
CA ASP A 512 1.88 45.33 -3.04
C ASP A 512 1.92 46.01 -1.66
N ASN A 513 3.07 45.97 -0.98
CA ASN A 513 3.31 46.56 0.35
C ASN A 513 2.51 45.86 1.47
N LEU A 514 2.28 44.55 1.32
CA LEU A 514 1.77 43.69 2.38
C LEU A 514 2.83 43.47 3.46
N THR A 515 2.41 43.14 4.68
CA THR A 515 3.35 42.78 5.76
C THR A 515 3.66 41.29 5.71
N THR A 516 4.94 40.94 5.61
CA THR A 516 5.43 39.55 5.61
C THR A 516 4.96 38.79 6.85
N ASP A 517 4.65 37.50 6.69
CA ASP A 517 4.17 36.58 7.73
C ASP A 517 2.88 37.05 8.46
N THR A 518 2.10 37.92 7.82
CA THR A 518 0.78 38.38 8.31
C THR A 518 -0.34 37.79 7.47
N GLU A 519 -1.36 37.18 8.09
CA GLU A 519 -2.50 36.64 7.34
C GLU A 519 -3.38 37.79 6.80
N TYR A 520 -3.64 37.74 5.50
CA TYR A 520 -4.60 38.57 4.81
C TYR A 520 -5.77 37.72 4.30
N VAL A 521 -6.98 38.26 4.38
CA VAL A 521 -8.17 37.70 3.73
C VAL A 521 -8.63 38.59 2.58
N TYR A 522 -9.28 38.00 1.57
CA TYR A 522 -9.87 38.75 0.46
C TYR A 522 -11.23 38.21 0.01
N ARG A 523 -11.99 39.09 -0.64
CA ARG A 523 -13.22 38.78 -1.40
C ARG A 523 -13.27 39.59 -2.69
N CYS A 524 -13.92 39.02 -3.69
CA CYS A 524 -14.36 39.72 -4.89
C CYS A 524 -15.84 40.12 -4.75
N ALA A 525 -16.24 41.23 -5.36
CA ALA A 525 -17.64 41.64 -5.44
C ALA A 525 -17.97 42.12 -6.85
N ALA A 526 -19.17 41.78 -7.32
CA ALA A 526 -19.69 42.20 -8.62
C ALA A 526 -21.08 42.81 -8.44
N SER A 527 -21.38 43.89 -9.17
CA SER A 527 -22.69 44.54 -9.11
C SER A 527 -23.21 44.95 -10.48
N ASN A 528 -24.49 44.68 -10.72
CA ASN A 528 -25.27 45.23 -11.83
C ASN A 528 -26.54 45.91 -11.30
N GLN A 529 -27.48 46.26 -12.19
CA GLN A 529 -28.73 46.93 -11.80
C GLN A 529 -29.74 46.06 -11.00
N TYR A 530 -29.52 44.74 -10.93
CA TYR A 530 -30.39 43.79 -10.24
C TYR A 530 -29.86 43.40 -8.85
N GLY A 531 -28.57 43.56 -8.58
CA GLY A 531 -27.99 43.34 -7.27
C GLY A 531 -26.46 43.37 -7.23
N THR A 532 -25.92 43.20 -6.02
CA THR A 532 -24.49 43.00 -5.74
C THR A 532 -24.29 41.60 -5.14
N VAL A 533 -23.32 40.86 -5.64
CA VAL A 533 -22.91 39.53 -5.15
C VAL A 533 -21.45 39.58 -4.72
N TRP A 534 -21.10 38.76 -3.74
CA TRP A 534 -19.76 38.65 -3.15
C TRP A 534 -19.33 37.19 -3.21
N SER A 535 -18.05 36.94 -3.47
CA SER A 535 -17.46 35.60 -3.47
C SER A 535 -17.28 35.04 -2.05
N GLY A 536 -16.82 33.78 -1.99
CA GLY A 536 -16.33 33.17 -0.75
C GLY A 536 -15.21 33.98 -0.08
N LEU A 537 -14.88 33.65 1.17
CA LEU A 537 -13.69 34.20 1.82
C LEU A 537 -12.49 33.33 1.43
N GLN A 538 -11.40 33.96 0.99
CA GLN A 538 -10.09 33.31 0.81
C GLN A 538 -9.08 33.97 1.75
N SER A 539 -8.09 33.21 2.24
CA SER A 539 -6.95 33.75 3.00
C SER A 539 -5.62 33.37 2.37
N PHE A 540 -4.60 34.19 2.66
CA PHE A 540 -3.24 34.00 2.18
C PHE A 540 -2.26 34.71 3.12
N THR A 541 -1.01 34.24 3.16
CA THR A 541 0.07 34.86 3.94
C THR A 541 1.25 35.12 3.00
N PRO A 542 1.60 36.39 2.71
CA PRO A 542 2.81 36.72 1.97
C PRO A 542 4.03 36.38 2.82
N SER A 543 4.92 35.57 2.28
CA SER A 543 6.09 35.07 2.98
C SER A 543 7.17 34.70 1.97
N TYR A 544 8.41 34.60 2.45
CA TYR A 544 9.40 33.79 1.73
C TYR A 544 9.01 32.30 1.85
N PRO A 545 9.37 31.44 0.87
CA PRO A 545 9.28 29.99 1.01
C PRO A 545 10.35 29.50 1.99
N ARG A 546 10.20 28.26 2.45
CA ARG A 546 11.20 27.59 3.29
C ARG A 546 12.12 26.74 2.43
N ILE A 547 13.40 26.71 2.77
CA ILE A 547 14.42 25.87 2.13
C ILE A 547 14.90 24.76 3.10
N SER A 548 15.00 23.54 2.59
CA SER A 548 15.41 22.35 3.34
C SER A 548 16.28 21.42 2.48
N VAL A 549 17.01 20.50 3.12
CA VAL A 549 17.84 19.49 2.43
C VAL A 549 17.65 18.09 3.04
N ASP A 550 17.53 17.08 2.18
CA ASP A 550 17.43 15.65 2.53
C ASP A 550 18.83 15.06 2.86
N PRO A 551 18.94 14.08 3.78
CA PRO A 551 20.16 13.28 3.95
C PRO A 551 20.48 12.44 2.70
N ALA A 552 21.75 12.06 2.56
CA ALA A 552 22.24 11.18 1.50
C ALA A 552 22.86 9.91 2.10
N GLN A 553 22.66 8.77 1.44
CA GLN A 553 23.33 7.51 1.75
C GLN A 553 23.87 6.91 0.46
N MET A 554 25.11 6.42 0.49
CA MET A 554 25.78 5.86 -0.68
C MET A 554 26.85 4.85 -0.28
N VAL A 555 27.30 4.08 -1.27
CA VAL A 555 28.37 3.09 -1.13
C VAL A 555 29.66 3.67 -1.71
N GLU A 556 30.79 3.29 -1.13
CA GLU A 556 32.13 3.77 -1.45
C GLU A 556 32.64 3.20 -2.80
N GLY A 557 32.84 1.87 -2.85
CA GLY A 557 33.17 1.04 -4.02
C GLY A 557 34.67 0.79 -4.25
N ASP A 558 35.07 -0.45 -4.59
CA ASP A 558 36.45 -1.01 -4.67
C ASP A 558 37.53 -0.16 -5.41
N SER A 559 37.13 0.87 -6.15
CA SER A 559 38.01 1.90 -6.71
C SER A 559 37.23 3.00 -7.45
N GLY A 560 37.69 4.24 -7.29
CA GLY A 560 37.37 5.33 -8.19
C GLY A 560 36.53 6.40 -7.54
N SER A 561 35.29 6.59 -7.97
CA SER A 561 34.41 7.59 -7.39
C SER A 561 32.92 7.28 -7.57
N SER A 562 32.15 7.36 -6.49
CA SER A 562 30.67 7.35 -6.48
C SER A 562 30.12 8.77 -6.28
N LEU A 563 28.80 8.94 -6.15
CA LEU A 563 28.15 10.25 -6.01
C LEU A 563 27.11 10.26 -4.89
N ALA A 564 27.33 11.10 -3.89
CA ALA A 564 26.35 11.42 -2.85
C ALA A 564 25.40 12.51 -3.34
N VAL A 565 24.13 12.17 -3.61
CA VAL A 565 23.15 13.11 -4.19
C VAL A 565 22.21 13.65 -3.12
N PHE A 566 22.55 14.83 -2.59
CA PHE A 566 21.67 15.61 -1.72
C PHE A 566 20.56 16.25 -2.53
N ARG A 567 19.35 16.33 -1.95
CA ARG A 567 18.18 16.97 -2.56
C ARG A 567 17.83 18.20 -1.74
N VAL A 568 17.80 19.36 -2.38
CA VAL A 568 17.42 20.64 -1.75
C VAL A 568 16.03 21.02 -2.26
N TRP A 569 15.13 21.38 -1.35
CA TRP A 569 13.72 21.64 -1.64
C TRP A 569 13.31 23.06 -1.26
N LEU A 570 12.29 23.59 -1.96
CA LEU A 570 11.53 24.77 -1.55
C LEU A 570 10.09 24.37 -1.20
N SER A 571 9.57 24.89 -0.09
CA SER A 571 8.22 24.56 0.42
C SER A 571 7.05 24.98 -0.49
N ARG A 572 7.33 25.82 -1.50
CA ARG A 572 6.45 26.12 -2.63
C ARG A 572 7.28 26.69 -3.77
N ALA A 573 6.75 26.61 -5.00
CA ALA A 573 7.30 27.35 -6.14
C ALA A 573 7.25 28.87 -5.84
N TYR A 574 8.31 29.60 -6.16
CA TYR A 574 8.41 31.05 -5.90
C TYR A 574 8.56 31.85 -7.21
N PRO A 575 7.96 33.07 -7.32
CA PRO A 575 7.99 33.86 -8.56
C PRO A 575 9.32 34.57 -8.84
N GLU A 576 10.21 34.65 -7.86
CA GLU A 576 11.56 35.23 -7.99
C GLU A 576 12.63 34.14 -7.82
N ALA A 577 13.85 34.45 -8.29
CA ALA A 577 14.98 33.54 -8.14
C ALA A 577 15.49 33.55 -6.69
N ILE A 578 15.77 32.37 -6.13
CA ILE A 578 16.23 32.19 -4.75
C ILE A 578 17.65 31.67 -4.77
N SER A 579 18.58 32.41 -4.18
CA SER A 579 19.99 32.04 -4.12
C SER A 579 20.36 31.54 -2.73
N PHE A 580 21.12 30.46 -2.66
CA PHE A 580 21.64 29.92 -1.40
C PHE A 580 23.11 29.55 -1.54
N THR A 581 23.84 29.68 -0.43
CA THR A 581 25.21 29.17 -0.31
C THR A 581 25.17 27.87 0.46
N PHE A 582 26.02 26.91 0.05
CA PHE A 582 26.20 25.68 0.78
C PHE A 582 27.68 25.34 0.93
N SER A 583 27.99 24.52 1.93
CA SER A 583 29.29 23.91 2.13
C SER A 583 29.14 22.49 2.68
N THR A 584 30.21 21.72 2.60
CA THR A 584 30.35 20.42 3.25
C THR A 584 31.37 20.50 4.38
N ALA A 585 31.18 19.67 5.40
CA ALA A 585 32.06 19.58 6.55
C ALA A 585 32.29 18.13 6.96
N ASP A 586 33.52 17.82 7.34
CA ASP A 586 33.99 16.49 7.75
C ASP A 586 33.21 15.97 8.98
N GLY A 587 32.97 14.66 9.03
CA GLY A 587 32.43 13.94 10.18
C GLY A 587 33.46 12.93 10.67
N LEU A 588 33.17 11.64 10.53
CA LEU A 588 34.20 10.61 10.43
C LEU A 588 34.94 10.72 9.09
N ALA A 589 34.20 10.85 7.98
CA ALA A 589 34.75 11.02 6.64
C ALA A 589 35.36 12.42 6.46
N GLY A 590 36.46 12.47 5.71
CA GLY A 590 37.23 13.66 5.40
C GLY A 590 37.75 13.66 3.96
N SER A 591 38.97 14.19 3.78
CA SER A 591 39.52 14.47 2.45
C SER A 591 40.12 13.28 1.69
N ALA A 592 40.05 12.07 2.23
CA ALA A 592 40.40 10.85 1.49
C ALA A 592 39.16 10.27 0.80
N ASP A 593 37.99 10.53 1.37
CA ASP A 593 36.77 9.71 1.29
C ASP A 593 35.67 10.48 0.52
N TYR A 594 35.69 11.81 0.58
CA TYR A 594 34.86 12.67 -0.27
C TYR A 594 35.58 13.95 -0.74
N GLU A 595 35.07 14.55 -1.83
CA GLU A 595 35.53 15.85 -2.33
C GLU A 595 34.75 17.00 -1.67
N ALA A 596 35.35 17.63 -0.66
CA ALA A 596 34.75 18.76 0.04
C ALA A 596 34.43 19.92 -0.92
N GLN A 597 33.14 20.26 -1.00
CA GLN A 597 32.55 21.22 -1.94
C GLN A 597 31.75 22.30 -1.21
N GLY A 598 31.71 23.50 -1.80
CA GLY A 598 30.74 24.54 -1.47
C GLY A 598 30.61 25.54 -2.62
N ASP A 599 29.39 26.01 -2.90
CA ASP A 599 29.10 26.93 -4.01
C ASP A 599 27.86 27.80 -3.70
N THR A 600 27.58 28.78 -4.56
CA THR A 600 26.33 29.56 -4.55
C THR A 600 25.42 29.10 -5.67
N LEU A 601 24.32 28.43 -5.31
CA LEU A 601 23.33 27.93 -6.26
C LEU A 601 22.08 28.80 -6.26
N THR A 602 21.29 28.73 -7.32
CA THR A 602 20.09 29.56 -7.49
C THR A 602 18.96 28.75 -8.10
N PHE A 603 17.85 28.62 -7.37
CA PHE A 603 16.58 28.17 -7.93
C PHE A 603 16.06 29.23 -8.89
N LEU A 604 15.70 28.83 -10.10
CA LEU A 604 15.02 29.69 -11.06
C LEU A 604 13.55 29.88 -10.66
N PRO A 605 12.90 30.99 -11.08
CA PRO A 605 11.47 31.22 -10.81
C PRO A 605 10.60 30.01 -11.20
N GLY A 606 9.84 29.52 -10.22
CA GLY A 606 8.96 28.35 -10.36
C GLY A 606 9.60 26.99 -9.99
N GLU A 607 10.91 26.89 -9.82
CA GLU A 607 11.56 25.64 -9.38
C GLU A 607 11.28 25.33 -7.90
N THR A 608 11.27 24.03 -7.55
CA THR A 608 10.99 23.54 -6.18
C THR A 608 11.97 22.49 -5.67
N GLN A 609 12.81 21.92 -6.55
CA GLN A 609 13.78 20.89 -6.19
C GLN A 609 15.08 21.10 -6.97
N MET A 610 16.22 20.92 -6.29
CA MET A 610 17.55 20.87 -6.88
C MET A 610 18.28 19.62 -6.37
N GLN A 611 19.14 19.02 -7.20
CA GLN A 611 20.00 17.90 -6.83
C GLN A 611 21.46 18.35 -6.86
N ILE A 612 22.20 18.06 -5.79
CA ILE A 612 23.61 18.41 -5.64
C ILE A 612 24.38 17.11 -5.41
N ALA A 613 25.27 16.78 -6.33
CA ALA A 613 26.10 15.58 -6.26
C ALA A 613 27.49 15.94 -5.72
N ILE A 614 27.86 15.36 -4.59
CA ILE A 614 29.20 15.43 -4.00
C ILE A 614 29.98 14.19 -4.44
N THR A 615 31.24 14.34 -4.87
CA THR A 615 32.11 13.21 -5.22
C THR A 615 32.46 12.43 -3.97
N ILE A 616 32.19 11.13 -3.96
CA ILE A 616 32.76 10.18 -3.00
C ILE A 616 33.92 9.48 -3.68
N TRP A 617 35.03 9.30 -3.00
CA TRP A 617 36.16 8.49 -3.46
C TRP A 617 35.97 7.06 -2.95
N GLY A 618 36.45 6.09 -3.72
CA GLY A 618 36.48 4.70 -3.27
C GLY A 618 37.87 4.10 -3.40
N ASP A 619 38.34 3.44 -2.34
CA ASP A 619 39.50 2.56 -2.41
C ASP A 619 39.23 1.09 -2.02
N ALA A 620 39.97 0.49 -1.09
CA ALA A 620 39.96 -0.95 -0.81
C ALA A 620 40.30 -1.24 0.67
N LEU A 621 39.76 -0.43 1.58
CA LEU A 621 40.07 -0.39 3.00
C LEU A 621 38.77 -0.35 3.82
N ASP A 622 38.56 -1.34 4.68
CA ASP A 622 37.48 -1.31 5.67
C ASP A 622 37.84 -0.31 6.80
N GLU A 623 37.60 0.97 6.55
CA GLU A 623 37.82 2.06 7.52
C GLU A 623 36.58 2.35 8.38
N GLY A 624 35.42 1.77 8.02
CA GLY A 624 34.19 1.79 8.83
C GLY A 624 32.94 2.17 8.03
N ASP A 625 31.85 2.52 8.72
CA ASP A 625 30.75 3.30 8.13
C ASP A 625 30.93 4.76 8.55
N GLU A 626 31.16 5.63 7.58
CA GLU A 626 31.58 7.00 7.83
C GLU A 626 30.49 8.03 7.48
N ASP A 627 30.67 9.27 7.95
CA ASP A 627 29.76 10.37 7.69
C ASP A 627 30.44 11.70 7.42
N PHE A 628 29.73 12.55 6.68
CA PHE A 628 30.04 13.95 6.49
C PHE A 628 28.74 14.77 6.49
N TYR A 629 28.84 16.09 6.55
CA TYR A 629 27.70 16.99 6.67
C TYR A 629 27.60 17.93 5.49
N PHE A 630 26.38 18.14 5.00
CA PHE A 630 26.01 19.18 4.04
C PHE A 630 25.28 20.29 4.78
N ALA A 631 25.71 21.54 4.64
CA ALA A 631 25.12 22.70 5.31
C ALA A 631 24.68 23.77 4.29
N ILE A 632 23.47 24.32 4.50
CA ILE A 632 23.01 25.55 3.83
C ILE A 632 23.44 26.73 4.70
N ASP A 633 24.56 27.37 4.35
CA ASP A 633 25.17 28.44 5.16
C ASP A 633 24.35 29.73 5.15
N SER A 634 23.68 30.04 4.04
CA SER A 634 22.80 31.20 3.92
C SER A 634 21.79 31.04 2.77
N ALA A 635 20.62 31.65 2.89
CA ALA A 635 19.67 31.80 1.78
C ALA A 635 19.20 33.26 1.64
N GLU A 636 19.10 33.74 0.41
CA GLU A 636 18.52 35.03 0.02
C GLU A 636 17.23 34.77 -0.76
N GLY A 637 16.11 35.30 -0.27
CA GLY A 637 14.78 35.01 -0.81
C GLY A 637 14.09 33.77 -0.24
N ALA A 638 14.70 33.05 0.72
CA ALA A 638 14.09 31.91 1.42
C ALA A 638 14.47 31.88 2.91
N VAL A 639 13.65 31.21 3.73
CA VAL A 639 13.92 30.95 5.16
C VAL A 639 14.45 29.52 5.31
N ILE A 640 15.63 29.36 5.90
CA ILE A 640 16.18 28.03 6.18
C ILE A 640 15.34 27.34 7.27
N GLU A 641 14.83 26.15 6.97
CA GLU A 641 14.02 25.32 7.87
C GLU A 641 14.77 24.08 8.34
N SER A 642 15.34 23.32 7.40
CA SER A 642 16.35 22.30 7.70
C SER A 642 17.64 22.62 6.95
N GLY A 643 18.56 23.29 7.64
CA GLY A 643 19.80 23.81 7.05
C GLY A 643 20.99 22.86 7.10
N THR A 644 20.82 21.61 7.56
CA THR A 644 21.92 20.65 7.65
C THR A 644 21.41 19.25 7.42
N ALA A 645 22.09 18.51 6.54
CA ALA A 645 21.83 17.12 6.23
C ALA A 645 23.12 16.31 6.40
N ARG A 646 22.98 15.00 6.61
CA ARG A 646 24.11 14.07 6.76
C ARG A 646 24.27 13.23 5.49
N GLY A 647 25.50 13.10 5.02
CA GLY A 647 25.91 12.06 4.08
C GLY A 647 26.49 10.88 4.87
N VAL A 648 26.06 9.65 4.58
CA VAL A 648 26.64 8.43 5.16
C VAL A 648 27.25 7.59 4.04
N ILE A 649 28.55 7.32 4.16
CA ILE A 649 29.33 6.47 3.25
C ILE A 649 29.38 5.07 3.88
N PHE A 650 28.75 4.10 3.22
CA PHE A 650 28.87 2.70 3.59
C PHE A 650 30.07 2.09 2.84
N SER A 651 31.16 1.76 3.53
CA SER A 651 32.23 0.94 2.94
C SER A 651 31.73 -0.47 2.63
N ASP A 652 32.00 -0.94 1.41
CA ASP A 652 31.70 -2.27 0.88
C ASP A 652 32.91 -3.23 0.87
N ASP A 653 34.06 -2.81 1.40
CA ASP A 653 35.26 -3.65 1.60
C ASP A 653 35.13 -4.70 2.73
N ARG A 654 33.95 -4.83 3.32
CA ARG A 654 33.70 -5.73 4.44
C ARG A 654 33.58 -7.18 4.00
N ASP A 655 34.48 -8.02 4.50
CA ASP A 655 34.43 -9.48 4.34
C ASP A 655 33.37 -10.16 5.27
N PHE A 656 32.51 -9.41 5.97
CA PHE A 656 31.64 -9.92 7.05
C PHE A 656 30.17 -9.44 7.02
N TYR A 657 29.27 -10.31 7.47
CA TYR A 657 27.85 -10.02 7.70
C TYR A 657 27.64 -9.23 9.00
N LEU A 658 26.57 -8.44 9.09
CA LEU A 658 26.22 -7.74 10.34
C LEU A 658 25.68 -8.70 11.40
N SER A 659 24.67 -9.48 11.02
CA SER A 659 23.90 -10.42 11.86
C SER A 659 23.32 -9.78 13.12
N PRO A 660 22.27 -8.94 13.00
CA PRO A 660 21.52 -8.40 14.13
C PRO A 660 21.00 -9.51 15.05
N THR A 661 21.23 -9.35 16.37
CA THR A 661 20.86 -10.35 17.38
C THR A 661 19.97 -9.82 18.50
N GLU A 662 20.22 -8.61 18.97
CA GLU A 662 19.59 -7.99 20.15
C GLU A 662 19.38 -6.49 19.89
N LEU A 663 18.39 -5.87 20.52
CA LEU A 663 18.00 -4.47 20.34
C LEU A 663 17.87 -3.76 21.70
N ALA A 664 18.19 -2.46 21.74
CA ALA A 664 17.87 -1.59 22.86
C ALA A 664 17.36 -0.23 22.36
N ALA A 665 16.09 0.08 22.62
CA ALA A 665 15.48 1.34 22.21
C ALA A 665 15.62 2.43 23.27
N ASP A 666 16.11 3.60 22.85
CA ASP A 666 16.08 4.84 23.60
C ASP A 666 14.87 5.69 23.16
N ALA A 667 13.73 5.45 23.81
CA ALA A 667 12.52 6.24 23.60
C ALA A 667 12.61 7.68 24.15
N VAL A 668 13.71 8.07 24.81
CA VAL A 668 13.92 9.43 25.36
C VAL A 668 14.68 10.30 24.36
N ASN A 669 15.74 9.76 23.76
CA ASN A 669 16.58 10.45 22.77
C ASN A 669 16.23 10.10 21.31
N GLY A 670 15.34 9.14 21.07
CA GLY A 670 14.86 8.76 19.74
C GLY A 670 15.78 7.81 18.99
N LEU A 671 16.53 6.95 19.69
CA LEU A 671 17.54 6.07 19.10
C LEU A 671 17.23 4.58 19.28
N LEU A 672 17.82 3.74 18.43
CA LEU A 672 17.78 2.29 18.52
C LEU A 672 19.18 1.72 18.35
N TYR A 673 19.65 0.97 19.36
CA TYR A 673 20.93 0.27 19.35
C TYR A 673 20.74 -1.19 18.93
N ILE A 674 21.65 -1.71 18.10
CA ILE A 674 21.54 -3.02 17.45
C ILE A 674 22.82 -3.82 17.70
N ALA A 675 22.73 -5.01 18.28
CA ALA A 675 23.88 -5.91 18.42
C ALA A 675 24.17 -6.64 17.09
N GLU A 676 25.10 -6.09 16.30
CA GLU A 676 25.58 -6.67 15.04
C GLU A 676 26.66 -7.70 15.36
N SER A 677 26.22 -8.92 15.71
CA SER A 677 27.06 -9.91 16.39
C SER A 677 28.22 -10.40 15.53
N THR A 678 28.01 -10.61 14.24
CA THR A 678 29.07 -11.09 13.32
C THR A 678 30.05 -9.96 12.98
N ALA A 679 29.57 -8.73 12.84
CA ALA A 679 30.39 -7.53 12.62
C ALA A 679 31.12 -7.01 13.88
N ALA A 680 30.90 -7.64 15.05
CA ALA A 680 31.53 -7.27 16.31
C ALA A 680 31.32 -5.79 16.73
N ARG A 681 30.13 -5.24 16.47
CA ARG A 681 29.83 -3.82 16.72
C ARG A 681 28.37 -3.57 17.11
N VAL A 682 28.07 -2.36 17.58
CA VAL A 682 26.70 -1.90 17.83
C VAL A 682 26.28 -0.93 16.75
N GLY A 683 25.27 -1.28 15.93
CA GLY A 683 24.63 -0.34 15.02
C GLY A 683 23.75 0.67 15.77
N VAL A 684 23.63 1.90 15.25
CA VAL A 684 22.75 2.94 15.81
C VAL A 684 21.78 3.41 14.72
N VAL A 685 20.48 3.46 15.01
CA VAL A 685 19.42 3.95 14.11
C VAL A 685 18.64 5.08 14.79
N ASP A 686 18.27 6.10 14.02
CA ASP A 686 17.29 7.12 14.41
C ASP A 686 15.86 6.58 14.24
N LEU A 687 15.08 6.61 15.32
CA LEU A 687 13.67 6.20 15.35
C LEU A 687 12.75 7.19 14.64
N ALA A 688 13.13 8.46 14.50
CA ALA A 688 12.27 9.48 13.89
C ALA A 688 12.18 9.35 12.37
N ASN A 689 13.31 9.08 11.69
CA ASN A 689 13.39 8.91 10.25
C ASN A 689 13.61 7.45 9.82
N ASN A 690 13.78 6.51 10.75
CA ASN A 690 14.17 5.12 10.50
C ASN A 690 15.47 5.00 9.67
N THR A 691 16.45 5.87 9.90
CA THR A 691 17.73 5.88 9.19
C THR A 691 18.89 5.47 10.09
N ARG A 692 19.87 4.74 9.54
CA ARG A 692 21.08 4.37 10.28
C ARG A 692 22.00 5.59 10.49
N LEU A 693 22.48 5.73 11.72
CA LEU A 693 23.38 6.78 12.19
C LEU A 693 24.86 6.35 12.35
N GLY A 694 25.20 5.09 12.06
CA GLY A 694 26.57 4.57 12.14
C GLY A 694 26.69 3.36 13.08
N SER A 695 27.85 3.19 13.72
CA SER A 695 28.12 2.09 14.66
C SER A 695 29.18 2.42 15.72
N ILE A 696 29.23 1.63 16.79
CA ILE A 696 30.30 1.58 17.79
C ILE A 696 31.00 0.21 17.71
N ASP A 697 32.26 0.18 17.31
CA ASP A 697 33.01 -1.09 17.19
C ASP A 697 33.47 -1.64 18.55
N LEU A 698 33.50 -2.96 18.67
CA LEU A 698 33.83 -3.67 19.90
C LEU A 698 34.98 -4.66 19.66
N PRO A 699 35.87 -4.88 20.65
CA PRO A 699 36.93 -5.90 20.54
C PRO A 699 36.45 -7.36 20.46
N GLN A 700 35.14 -7.63 20.62
CA GLN A 700 34.53 -8.96 20.64
C GLN A 700 33.07 -8.89 20.16
N HIS A 701 32.58 -9.99 19.57
CA HIS A 701 31.19 -10.18 19.15
C HIS A 701 30.16 -9.87 20.26
N PRO A 702 29.23 -8.91 20.09
CA PRO A 702 28.20 -8.60 21.07
C PRO A 702 27.13 -9.69 21.16
N SER A 703 26.47 -9.75 22.32
CA SER A 703 25.58 -10.83 22.73
C SER A 703 24.39 -10.40 23.61
N GLY A 704 24.23 -9.10 23.87
CA GLY A 704 23.19 -8.53 24.74
C GLY A 704 23.41 -7.03 24.97
N LEU A 705 22.33 -6.27 25.09
CA LEU A 705 22.34 -4.80 25.24
C LEU A 705 21.48 -4.35 26.43
N ALA A 706 21.92 -3.33 27.17
CA ALA A 706 21.10 -2.62 28.15
C ALA A 706 21.47 -1.14 28.22
N LEU A 707 20.46 -0.27 28.24
CA LEU A 707 20.64 1.18 28.27
C LEU A 707 20.42 1.73 29.69
N SER A 708 21.10 2.83 30.04
CA SER A 708 20.78 3.63 31.22
C SER A 708 19.45 4.36 31.07
N SER A 709 18.77 4.65 32.18
CA SER A 709 17.44 5.29 32.18
C SER A 709 17.40 6.73 31.68
N ASP A 710 18.56 7.31 31.36
CA ASP A 710 18.77 8.64 30.78
C ASP A 710 19.36 8.57 29.36
N GLY A 711 19.57 7.36 28.81
CA GLY A 711 20.15 7.13 27.49
C GLY A 711 21.66 7.37 27.39
N ALA A 712 22.32 7.88 28.44
CA ALA A 712 23.71 8.33 28.40
C ALA A 712 24.76 7.20 28.39
N THR A 713 24.39 5.95 28.67
CA THR A 713 25.33 4.83 28.76
C THR A 713 24.69 3.52 28.30
N LEU A 714 25.36 2.83 27.38
CA LEU A 714 24.98 1.51 26.89
C LEU A 714 25.94 0.45 27.45
N TYR A 715 25.39 -0.61 28.04
CA TYR A 715 26.11 -1.77 28.54
C TYR A 715 25.95 -2.93 27.55
N VAL A 716 27.06 -3.38 26.97
CA VAL A 716 27.07 -4.42 25.93
C VAL A 716 27.78 -5.66 26.46
N THR A 717 27.09 -6.80 26.57
CA THR A 717 27.79 -8.08 26.81
C THR A 717 28.39 -8.57 25.50
N ALA A 718 29.58 -9.16 25.58
CA ALA A 718 30.29 -9.66 24.40
C ALA A 718 31.24 -10.82 24.74
N GLY A 719 31.69 -11.52 23.70
CA GLY A 719 32.74 -12.54 23.79
C GLY A 719 32.24 -13.93 24.21
N VAL A 720 33.20 -14.85 24.37
CA VAL A 720 32.92 -16.28 24.58
C VAL A 720 33.66 -16.78 25.83
N SER A 721 34.90 -17.27 25.72
CA SER A 721 35.67 -17.77 26.87
C SER A 721 36.19 -16.66 27.79
N ASP A 722 36.41 -15.50 27.21
CA ASP A 722 37.02 -14.29 27.74
C ASP A 722 35.99 -13.14 27.77
N GLY A 723 34.76 -13.48 28.15
CA GLY A 723 33.60 -12.59 28.07
C GLY A 723 33.73 -11.28 28.84
N ALA A 724 33.16 -10.23 28.29
CA ALA A 724 33.24 -8.87 28.83
C ALA A 724 31.88 -8.17 28.83
N VAL A 725 31.78 -7.09 29.62
CA VAL A 725 30.87 -5.97 29.38
C VAL A 725 31.68 -4.79 28.90
N TYR A 726 31.28 -4.21 27.77
CA TYR A 726 31.73 -2.90 27.33
C TYR A 726 30.73 -1.84 27.81
N VAL A 727 31.24 -0.80 28.46
CA VAL A 727 30.48 0.38 28.87
C VAL A 727 30.72 1.47 27.82
N VAL A 728 29.70 1.78 27.03
CA VAL A 728 29.75 2.74 25.93
C VAL A 728 29.10 4.04 26.36
N ASP A 729 29.81 5.15 26.18
CA ASP A 729 29.22 6.50 26.26
C ASP A 729 28.51 6.78 24.93
N THR A 730 27.20 7.05 24.99
CA THR A 730 26.34 7.11 23.79
C THR A 730 26.48 8.44 23.04
N ALA A 731 26.91 9.51 23.70
CA ALA A 731 27.09 10.83 23.11
C ALA A 731 28.41 10.95 22.32
N SER A 732 29.45 10.22 22.71
CA SER A 732 30.72 10.12 21.99
C SER A 732 30.84 8.86 21.13
N MET A 733 29.93 7.90 21.27
CA MET A 733 29.96 6.60 20.58
C MET A 733 31.27 5.83 20.83
N GLN A 734 31.76 5.82 22.07
CA GLN A 734 33.04 5.20 22.44
C GLN A 734 32.94 4.27 23.65
N VAL A 735 33.70 3.17 23.63
CA VAL A 735 33.90 2.29 24.79
C VAL A 735 34.76 3.01 25.83
N THR A 736 34.16 3.35 26.97
CA THR A 736 34.83 4.05 28.08
C THR A 736 35.45 3.10 29.11
N GLN A 737 34.89 1.90 29.25
CA GLN A 737 35.35 0.88 30.20
C GLN A 737 35.05 -0.54 29.72
N THR A 738 35.94 -1.48 30.05
CA THR A 738 35.73 -2.92 29.89
C THR A 738 35.70 -3.59 31.26
N ILE A 739 34.68 -4.42 31.54
CA ILE A 739 34.53 -5.19 32.77
C ILE A 739 34.58 -6.69 32.41
N PRO A 740 35.63 -7.44 32.80
CA PRO A 740 35.69 -8.88 32.57
C PRO A 740 34.62 -9.64 33.37
N VAL A 741 33.96 -10.60 32.72
CA VAL A 741 32.90 -11.45 33.29
C VAL A 741 33.12 -12.92 32.91
N GLY A 742 32.13 -13.78 33.12
CA GLY A 742 32.23 -15.22 32.85
C GLY A 742 31.97 -15.63 31.40
N HIS A 743 31.85 -16.94 31.20
CA HIS A 743 31.82 -17.55 29.86
C HIS A 743 30.47 -17.40 29.15
N THR A 744 30.52 -16.86 27.93
CA THR A 744 29.40 -16.51 27.06
C THR A 744 28.36 -15.67 27.81
N PRO A 745 28.70 -14.42 28.15
CA PRO A 745 27.77 -13.52 28.81
C PRO A 745 26.62 -13.19 27.86
N ARG A 746 25.43 -13.05 28.43
CA ARG A 746 24.16 -12.77 27.77
C ARG A 746 23.35 -11.81 28.64
N SER A 747 22.40 -11.10 28.03
CA SER A 747 21.34 -10.35 28.71
C SER A 747 21.86 -9.54 29.92
N PRO A 748 22.56 -8.42 29.67
CA PRO A 748 22.82 -7.45 30.72
C PRO A 748 21.49 -6.86 31.17
N VAL A 749 21.23 -6.81 32.47
CA VAL A 749 19.99 -6.26 33.03
C VAL A 749 20.34 -5.21 34.08
N LEU A 750 20.10 -3.94 33.76
CA LEU A 750 20.43 -2.81 34.63
C LEU A 750 19.43 -2.72 35.78
N ALA A 751 19.93 -2.71 37.00
CA ALA A 751 19.13 -2.67 38.22
C ALA A 751 19.33 -1.38 39.02
N THR A 752 18.32 -1.00 39.79
CA THR A 752 18.36 0.18 40.65
C THR A 752 19.50 0.04 41.69
N GLY A 753 20.27 1.11 41.87
CA GLY A 753 21.43 1.11 42.78
C GLY A 753 22.76 0.70 42.17
N ASN A 754 23.00 0.98 40.89
CA ASN A 754 24.29 0.86 40.20
C ASN A 754 24.82 -0.59 40.07
N ARG A 755 23.90 -1.53 39.80
CA ARG A 755 24.20 -2.95 39.57
C ARG A 755 23.78 -3.38 38.17
N LEU A 756 24.55 -4.28 37.57
CA LEU A 756 24.21 -4.96 36.32
C LEU A 756 24.17 -6.48 36.58
N TYR A 757 23.04 -7.12 36.30
CA TYR A 757 22.93 -8.59 36.28
C TYR A 757 23.30 -9.11 34.89
N ILE A 758 23.97 -10.26 34.80
CA ILE A 758 24.44 -10.82 33.52
C ILE A 758 24.32 -12.34 33.54
N CYS A 759 23.69 -12.93 32.54
CA CYS A 759 23.60 -14.38 32.38
C CYS A 759 24.94 -14.96 31.86
N GLU A 760 25.71 -15.61 32.72
CA GLU A 760 26.95 -16.31 32.36
C GLU A 760 26.61 -17.74 31.89
N ARG A 761 26.11 -17.84 30.66
CA ARG A 761 25.42 -19.02 30.12
C ARG A 761 26.10 -20.34 30.48
N PHE A 762 27.39 -20.46 30.21
CA PHE A 762 28.08 -21.75 30.36
C PHE A 762 28.73 -21.97 31.74
N LEU A 763 28.64 -20.99 32.64
CA LEU A 763 28.91 -21.17 34.07
C LEU A 763 27.65 -21.57 34.85
N ASN A 764 26.45 -21.35 34.30
CA ASN A 764 25.15 -21.56 34.97
C ASN A 764 24.95 -20.61 36.17
N THR A 765 25.43 -19.37 36.01
CA THR A 765 25.37 -18.30 37.01
C THR A 765 24.80 -17.02 36.42
N VAL A 766 24.20 -16.21 37.28
CA VAL A 766 23.99 -14.77 37.02
C VAL A 766 25.07 -14.01 37.78
N ALA A 767 25.96 -13.33 37.07
CA ALA A 767 26.91 -12.42 37.69
C ALA A 767 26.21 -11.13 38.14
N VAL A 768 26.63 -10.61 39.29
CA VAL A 768 26.21 -9.31 39.82
C VAL A 768 27.41 -8.38 39.73
N VAL A 769 27.43 -7.47 38.75
CA VAL A 769 28.48 -6.47 38.58
C VAL A 769 28.12 -5.21 39.36
N ASP A 770 29.07 -4.70 40.15
CA ASP A 770 29.00 -3.38 40.77
C ASP A 770 29.66 -2.37 39.82
N LEU A 771 28.83 -1.52 39.20
CA LEU A 771 29.26 -0.51 38.21
C LEU A 771 30.08 0.63 38.85
N THR A 772 30.07 0.75 40.18
CA THR A 772 30.89 1.72 40.94
C THR A 772 32.34 1.26 41.09
N THR A 773 32.55 -0.06 41.12
CA THR A 773 33.88 -0.67 41.22
C THR A 773 34.40 -1.20 39.89
N GLY A 774 33.52 -1.39 38.90
CA GLY A 774 33.87 -1.96 37.61
C GLY A 774 34.19 -3.45 37.67
N SER A 775 33.49 -4.21 38.52
CA SER A 775 33.84 -5.61 38.79
C SER A 775 32.65 -6.48 39.20
N VAL A 776 32.75 -7.80 38.94
CA VAL A 776 31.81 -8.81 39.47
C VAL A 776 31.94 -8.86 40.99
N ALA A 777 30.86 -8.50 41.68
CA ALA A 777 30.76 -8.50 43.15
C ALA A 777 30.23 -9.84 43.70
N ASP A 778 29.35 -10.54 42.97
CA ASP A 778 28.79 -11.83 43.36
C ASP A 778 28.37 -12.68 42.13
N ARG A 779 28.07 -13.97 42.33
CA ARG A 779 27.53 -14.89 41.32
C ARG A 779 26.43 -15.78 41.90
N ILE A 780 25.20 -15.59 41.42
CA ILE A 780 24.01 -16.33 41.84
C ILE A 780 23.91 -17.59 40.97
N GLY A 781 23.98 -18.78 41.59
CA GLY A 781 23.82 -20.05 40.88
C GLY A 781 22.37 -20.27 40.42
N VAL A 782 22.19 -20.61 39.14
CA VAL A 782 20.87 -20.89 38.52
C VAL A 782 20.88 -22.29 37.87
N LEU A 783 19.99 -22.55 36.91
CA LEU A 783 19.89 -23.83 36.21
C LEU A 783 20.66 -23.77 34.87
N ARG A 784 20.43 -24.75 33.99
CA ARG A 784 21.26 -24.98 32.80
C ARG A 784 21.12 -23.86 31.78
N GLU A 785 22.26 -23.26 31.42
CA GLU A 785 22.38 -22.29 30.33
C GLU A 785 21.39 -21.11 30.45
N PRO A 786 21.50 -20.26 31.49
CA PRO A 786 20.79 -18.98 31.52
C PRO A 786 21.11 -18.20 30.25
N PHE A 787 20.07 -17.86 29.48
CA PHE A 787 20.21 -17.34 28.11
C PHE A 787 19.67 -15.92 27.98
N ASP A 788 18.63 -15.60 28.76
CA ASP A 788 18.03 -14.28 28.87
C ASP A 788 17.39 -14.09 30.26
N ALA A 789 17.21 -12.83 30.68
CA ALA A 789 16.54 -12.46 31.92
C ALA A 789 15.89 -11.07 31.87
N ALA A 790 14.81 -10.86 32.63
CA ALA A 790 14.19 -9.54 32.82
C ALA A 790 13.93 -9.22 34.30
N LEU A 791 13.98 -7.93 34.62
CA LEU A 791 13.75 -7.36 35.94
C LEU A 791 12.29 -6.87 36.06
N THR A 792 11.66 -7.03 37.22
CA THR A 792 10.34 -6.43 37.47
C THR A 792 10.42 -4.90 37.52
N PRO A 793 9.35 -4.16 37.15
CA PRO A 793 9.35 -2.68 37.18
C PRO A 793 9.61 -2.06 38.56
N ASP A 794 9.37 -2.80 39.65
CA ASP A 794 9.71 -2.38 41.03
C ASP A 794 11.16 -2.72 41.44
N GLY A 795 11.90 -3.44 40.59
CA GLY A 795 13.25 -3.91 40.82
C GLY A 795 13.39 -5.10 41.79
N SER A 796 12.30 -5.68 42.30
CA SER A 796 12.35 -6.68 43.37
C SER A 796 12.72 -8.10 42.91
N LYS A 797 12.40 -8.47 41.67
CA LYS A 797 12.63 -9.81 41.12
C LYS A 797 13.33 -9.78 39.77
N LEU A 798 14.34 -10.64 39.60
CA LEU A 798 14.93 -10.97 38.32
C LEU A 798 14.45 -12.36 37.88
N VAL A 799 13.87 -12.46 36.69
CA VAL A 799 13.32 -13.69 36.11
C VAL A 799 14.25 -14.16 35.01
N VAL A 800 14.73 -15.41 35.07
CA VAL A 800 15.82 -15.92 34.22
C VAL A 800 15.39 -17.16 33.44
N GLY A 801 15.48 -17.11 32.11
CA GLY A 801 15.22 -18.22 31.20
C GLY A 801 16.45 -19.13 31.07
N ASN A 802 16.31 -20.39 31.51
CA ASN A 802 17.39 -21.38 31.43
C ASN A 802 17.16 -22.24 30.18
N LEU A 803 17.99 -22.09 29.14
CA LEU A 803 17.73 -22.50 27.75
C LEU A 803 17.24 -23.95 27.61
N LEU A 804 17.84 -24.89 28.34
CA LEU A 804 17.70 -26.34 28.10
C LEU A 804 17.32 -27.12 29.37
N PRO A 805 16.66 -28.28 29.23
CA PRO A 805 16.44 -29.22 30.32
C PRO A 805 17.75 -29.63 31.02
N HIS A 806 17.70 -29.73 32.35
CA HIS A 806 18.84 -30.12 33.19
C HIS A 806 18.74 -31.55 33.76
N GLN A 807 17.61 -32.23 33.56
CA GLN A 807 17.33 -33.56 34.12
C GLN A 807 17.79 -34.67 33.17
N PRO A 808 18.02 -35.92 33.64
CA PRO A 808 18.23 -37.05 32.76
C PRO A 808 17.03 -37.28 31.81
N SER A 809 17.29 -37.45 30.51
CA SER A 809 16.27 -37.56 29.47
C SER A 809 15.38 -38.81 29.60
N THR A 810 15.76 -39.77 30.45
CA THR A 810 14.96 -40.95 30.82
C THR A 810 13.85 -40.68 31.83
N GLN A 811 13.79 -39.48 32.44
CA GLN A 811 12.77 -39.16 33.45
C GLN A 811 11.41 -38.74 32.85
N THR A 812 10.34 -38.98 33.62
CA THR A 812 9.02 -38.42 33.31
C THR A 812 8.96 -36.96 33.76
N GLY A 813 8.99 -36.02 32.81
CA GLY A 813 8.85 -34.58 33.10
C GLY A 813 10.05 -33.72 32.70
N VAL A 814 10.95 -34.23 31.85
CA VAL A 814 12.10 -33.47 31.33
C VAL A 814 11.61 -32.19 30.66
N ALA A 815 12.12 -31.06 31.13
CA ALA A 815 11.79 -29.72 30.67
C ALA A 815 12.84 -28.73 31.17
N ALA A 816 13.08 -27.69 30.39
CA ALA A 816 13.73 -26.47 30.83
C ALA A 816 12.90 -25.75 31.92
N SER A 817 13.45 -24.70 32.52
CA SER A 817 12.88 -24.08 33.71
C SER A 817 13.20 -22.59 33.81
N VAL A 818 12.36 -21.86 34.52
CA VAL A 818 12.57 -20.44 34.84
C VAL A 818 13.08 -20.31 36.26
N SER A 819 14.13 -19.52 36.49
CA SER A 819 14.60 -19.20 37.84
C SER A 819 14.11 -17.81 38.21
N VAL A 820 13.52 -17.64 39.39
CA VAL A 820 13.17 -16.33 39.94
C VAL A 820 14.12 -16.01 41.09
N ILE A 821 14.73 -14.82 41.05
CA ILE A 821 15.72 -14.34 42.02
C ILE A 821 15.17 -13.10 42.72
N ASP A 822 15.17 -13.11 44.05
CA ASP A 822 14.94 -11.90 44.87
C ASP A 822 16.21 -11.04 44.87
N THR A 823 16.11 -9.81 44.36
CA THR A 823 17.28 -8.93 44.11
C THR A 823 17.87 -8.33 45.38
N ALA A 824 17.08 -8.26 46.45
CA ALA A 824 17.48 -7.72 47.75
C ALA A 824 18.37 -8.70 48.54
N SER A 825 18.11 -10.01 48.42
CA SER A 825 18.86 -11.08 49.07
C SER A 825 19.87 -11.78 48.16
N GLY A 826 19.71 -11.70 46.84
CA GLY A 826 20.55 -12.41 45.86
C GLY A 826 20.27 -13.91 45.80
N LEU A 827 19.06 -14.35 46.17
CA LEU A 827 18.70 -15.76 46.29
C LEU A 827 17.63 -16.14 45.27
N VAL A 828 17.76 -17.33 44.67
CA VAL A 828 16.71 -17.96 43.88
C VAL A 828 15.54 -18.32 44.81
N THR A 829 14.39 -17.67 44.64
CA THR A 829 13.16 -17.95 45.40
C THR A 829 12.37 -19.11 44.82
N ALA A 830 12.40 -19.28 43.49
CA ALA A 830 11.69 -20.33 42.78
C ALA A 830 12.49 -20.86 41.57
N SER A 831 12.27 -22.14 41.27
CA SER A 831 12.71 -22.79 40.04
C SER A 831 11.50 -23.48 39.41
N ILE A 832 10.90 -22.82 38.43
CA ILE A 832 9.60 -23.17 37.86
C ILE A 832 9.82 -24.06 36.64
N VAL A 833 9.45 -25.35 36.77
CA VAL A 833 9.54 -26.31 35.68
C VAL A 833 8.39 -26.08 34.69
N LEU A 834 8.72 -25.87 33.42
CA LEU A 834 7.75 -25.65 32.34
C LEU A 834 7.14 -26.98 31.85
N PRO A 835 6.12 -26.99 30.96
CA PRO A 835 5.51 -28.22 30.48
C PRO A 835 6.52 -29.25 29.91
N PRO A 836 6.32 -30.56 30.11
CA PRO A 836 7.29 -31.57 29.67
C PRO A 836 7.59 -31.51 28.17
N GLY A 837 8.86 -31.36 27.82
CA GLY A 837 9.31 -31.08 26.45
C GLY A 837 9.73 -29.64 26.20
N SER A 838 9.49 -28.71 27.14
CA SER A 838 9.91 -27.31 26.99
C SER A 838 11.43 -27.22 26.90
N HIS A 839 11.92 -26.53 25.88
CA HIS A 839 13.36 -26.38 25.57
C HIS A 839 13.56 -25.18 24.64
N SER A 840 14.82 -24.76 24.47
CA SER A 840 15.18 -23.55 23.72
C SER A 840 14.42 -22.30 24.21
N LEU A 841 14.46 -22.04 25.53
CA LEU A 841 13.96 -20.77 26.09
C LEU A 841 14.81 -19.62 25.58
N ARG A 842 14.24 -18.78 24.71
CA ARG A 842 14.98 -17.73 23.99
C ARG A 842 14.96 -16.39 24.68
N ASP A 843 13.88 -16.07 25.37
CA ASP A 843 13.59 -14.71 25.79
C ASP A 843 12.61 -14.68 26.97
N VAL A 844 12.69 -13.63 27.79
CA VAL A 844 11.87 -13.39 28.97
C VAL A 844 11.46 -11.91 29.04
N ALA A 845 10.23 -11.57 28.68
CA ALA A 845 9.68 -10.24 28.94
C ALA A 845 8.83 -10.19 30.23
N VAL A 846 8.87 -9.07 30.95
CA VAL A 846 7.95 -8.78 32.07
C VAL A 846 6.88 -7.80 31.60
N SER A 847 5.63 -8.07 31.96
CA SER A 847 4.48 -7.22 31.64
C SER A 847 4.59 -5.83 32.31
N PRO A 848 4.11 -4.73 31.70
CA PRO A 848 4.31 -3.37 32.23
C PRO A 848 3.71 -3.10 33.62
N ASP A 849 2.75 -3.92 34.06
CA ASP A 849 2.16 -3.85 35.41
C ASP A 849 2.98 -4.61 36.48
N GLY A 850 4.01 -5.36 36.06
CA GLY A 850 4.83 -6.22 36.91
C GLY A 850 4.13 -7.48 37.41
N GLY A 851 2.91 -7.80 36.93
CA GLY A 851 2.12 -8.93 37.41
C GLY A 851 2.60 -10.28 36.89
N TYR A 852 3.10 -10.31 35.65
CA TYR A 852 3.51 -11.53 34.96
C TYR A 852 4.85 -11.39 34.24
N ALA A 853 5.58 -12.50 34.14
CA ALA A 853 6.63 -12.68 33.13
C ALA A 853 6.15 -13.67 32.06
N VAL A 854 6.61 -13.51 30.84
CA VAL A 854 6.34 -14.42 29.73
C VAL A 854 7.66 -14.96 29.19
N VAL A 855 7.65 -16.20 28.70
CA VAL A 855 8.86 -16.88 28.22
C VAL A 855 8.57 -17.55 26.89
N ALA A 856 9.31 -17.17 25.84
CA ALA A 856 9.24 -17.78 24.52
C ALA A 856 10.12 -19.03 24.45
N HIS A 857 9.53 -20.16 24.05
CA HIS A 857 10.24 -21.43 23.90
C HIS A 857 9.58 -22.40 22.93
N ALA A 858 10.32 -23.44 22.53
CA ALA A 858 9.76 -24.61 21.85
C ALA A 858 9.21 -25.63 22.87
N LEU A 859 8.27 -26.46 22.44
CA LEU A 859 7.69 -27.57 23.18
C LEU A 859 7.82 -28.86 22.37
N GLY A 860 8.89 -29.61 22.61
CA GLY A 860 9.16 -30.87 21.93
C GLY A 860 8.29 -32.00 22.47
N ARG A 861 7.44 -32.59 21.62
CA ARG A 861 6.60 -33.75 21.95
C ARG A 861 7.40 -35.07 21.95
N TYR A 862 8.54 -35.07 22.64
CA TYR A 862 9.60 -36.10 22.70
C TYR A 862 9.16 -37.53 23.12
N ARG A 863 7.88 -37.75 23.42
CA ARG A 863 7.31 -39.03 23.86
C ARG A 863 6.47 -39.75 22.80
N VAL A 864 6.25 -39.14 21.64
CA VAL A 864 5.62 -39.80 20.49
C VAL A 864 6.65 -40.07 19.39
N PRO A 865 6.46 -41.12 18.57
CA PRO A 865 7.32 -41.35 17.41
C PRO A 865 7.23 -40.21 16.41
N ALA A 866 8.37 -39.75 15.90
CA ALA A 866 8.46 -38.71 14.88
C ALA A 866 8.13 -39.28 13.48
N ASN A 867 6.88 -39.71 13.28
CA ASN A 867 6.39 -40.34 12.04
C ASN A 867 5.49 -39.43 11.17
N GLN A 868 5.15 -38.24 11.67
CA GLN A 868 4.52 -37.12 10.99
C GLN A 868 4.92 -35.82 11.71
N ILE A 869 4.60 -34.64 11.16
CA ILE A 869 4.78 -33.34 11.87
C ILE A 869 3.51 -32.50 11.97
N PHE A 870 2.46 -32.82 11.20
CA PHE A 870 1.22 -32.05 11.13
C PHE A 870 0.57 -31.86 12.51
N ARG A 871 0.01 -30.66 12.75
CA ARG A 871 -0.59 -30.26 14.04
C ARG A 871 0.37 -30.39 15.21
N GLY A 872 1.62 -29.97 14.98
CA GLY A 872 2.62 -29.86 16.04
C GLY A 872 3.05 -31.20 16.65
N TRP A 873 2.97 -32.29 15.88
CA TRP A 873 3.15 -33.65 16.41
C TRP A 873 4.54 -33.92 17.00
N VAL A 874 5.57 -33.20 16.53
CA VAL A 874 6.96 -33.33 17.01
C VAL A 874 7.39 -32.11 17.84
N ASN A 875 7.05 -30.91 17.40
CA ASN A 875 7.32 -29.65 18.10
C ASN A 875 6.12 -28.72 17.96
N THR A 876 5.86 -27.92 19.00
CA THR A 876 5.09 -26.67 18.90
C THR A 876 5.86 -25.48 19.45
N SER A 877 5.44 -24.30 19.04
CA SER A 877 5.94 -22.99 19.46
C SER A 877 5.08 -22.54 20.63
N THR A 878 5.68 -22.04 21.72
CA THR A 878 4.94 -21.84 22.97
C THR A 878 5.38 -20.60 23.73
N LEU A 879 4.42 -20.04 24.46
CA LEU A 879 4.62 -18.97 25.43
C LEU A 879 4.18 -19.48 26.81
N SER A 880 5.11 -19.56 27.77
CA SER A 880 4.79 -19.84 29.16
C SER A 880 4.64 -18.54 29.95
N ILE A 881 3.58 -18.43 30.73
CA ILE A 881 3.24 -17.25 31.54
C ILE A 881 3.45 -17.58 33.01
N ILE A 882 4.28 -16.79 33.69
CA ILE A 882 4.61 -16.89 35.12
C ILE A 882 3.84 -15.81 35.88
N ASP A 883 3.11 -16.20 36.93
CA ASP A 883 2.54 -15.28 37.92
C ASP A 883 3.63 -14.89 38.93
N LEU A 884 3.99 -13.60 38.93
CA LEU A 884 5.07 -13.05 39.76
C LEU A 884 4.61 -12.69 41.18
N ALA A 885 3.31 -12.74 41.47
CA ALA A 885 2.80 -12.63 42.84
C ALA A 885 2.90 -13.97 43.60
N SER A 886 2.84 -15.11 42.90
CA SER A 886 2.96 -16.45 43.50
C SER A 886 4.27 -17.20 43.21
N ASP A 887 5.08 -16.73 42.25
CA ASP A 887 6.25 -17.42 41.69
C ASP A 887 5.91 -18.81 41.12
N THR A 888 4.81 -18.89 40.35
CA THR A 888 4.34 -20.14 39.72
C THR A 888 3.98 -19.98 38.25
N LEU A 889 3.97 -21.10 37.51
CA LEU A 889 3.47 -21.17 36.14
C LEU A 889 1.95 -20.96 36.14
N TYR A 890 1.49 -19.82 35.62
CA TYR A 890 0.08 -19.48 35.48
C TYR A 890 -0.58 -20.31 34.37
N ASN A 891 0.02 -20.32 33.18
CA ASN A 891 -0.38 -21.20 32.08
C ASN A 891 0.70 -21.27 30.98
N THR A 892 0.50 -22.12 29.97
CA THR A 892 1.30 -22.12 28.74
C THR A 892 0.34 -22.20 27.55
N VAL A 893 0.58 -21.38 26.52
CA VAL A 893 -0.20 -21.36 25.28
C VAL A 893 0.67 -21.74 24.08
N GLU A 894 0.07 -22.43 23.11
CA GLU A 894 0.70 -22.67 21.80
C GLU A 894 0.54 -21.42 20.93
N LEU A 895 1.65 -21.03 20.27
CA LEU A 895 1.78 -19.88 19.36
C LEU A 895 1.59 -20.28 17.88
N ASP A 896 1.24 -21.53 17.61
CA ASP A 896 0.97 -22.04 16.26
C ASP A 896 -0.54 -22.00 15.94
N ASP A 897 -0.90 -22.04 14.66
CA ASP A 897 -2.30 -22.22 14.23
C ASP A 897 -2.62 -23.70 13.97
N LEU A 898 -3.91 -24.05 13.92
CA LEU A 898 -4.40 -25.45 13.80
C LEU A 898 -3.83 -26.28 12.64
N ASP A 899 -3.32 -25.63 11.59
CA ASP A 899 -2.70 -26.26 10.42
C ASP A 899 -1.48 -25.49 9.86
N LEU A 900 -0.92 -24.54 10.62
CA LEU A 900 0.29 -23.79 10.24
C LEU A 900 1.13 -23.41 11.47
N GLY A 901 2.30 -24.04 11.60
CA GLY A 901 3.29 -23.73 12.63
C GLY A 901 3.86 -22.32 12.53
N ALA A 902 4.40 -21.83 13.64
CA ALA A 902 5.09 -20.54 13.81
C ALA A 902 6.49 -20.80 14.42
N ALA A 903 7.26 -21.70 13.82
CA ALA A 903 8.40 -22.34 14.48
C ALA A 903 9.51 -21.38 14.96
N ASN A 904 10.12 -21.78 16.07
CA ASN A 904 11.25 -21.10 16.73
C ASN A 904 10.90 -19.67 17.19
N PRO A 905 9.99 -19.51 18.17
CA PRO A 905 9.77 -18.22 18.81
C PRO A 905 11.08 -17.76 19.49
N TRP A 906 11.33 -16.46 19.47
CA TRP A 906 12.56 -15.84 19.93
C TRP A 906 12.24 -14.62 20.81
N GLY A 907 12.73 -13.42 20.50
CA GLY A 907 12.53 -12.21 21.32
C GLY A 907 11.07 -11.83 21.53
N THR A 908 10.76 -11.29 22.70
CA THR A 908 9.42 -10.85 23.11
C THR A 908 9.44 -9.45 23.71
N GLY A 909 8.34 -8.72 23.53
CA GLY A 909 8.24 -7.35 24.03
C GLY A 909 6.78 -6.92 24.19
N PHE A 910 6.52 -6.04 25.15
CA PHE A 910 5.19 -5.45 25.35
C PHE A 910 5.14 -4.05 24.75
N THR A 911 4.01 -3.71 24.15
CA THR A 911 3.64 -2.30 23.89
C THR A 911 3.54 -1.53 25.21
N ALA A 912 3.87 -0.24 25.18
CA ALA A 912 4.08 0.55 26.39
C ALA A 912 2.80 0.78 27.24
N ASP A 913 1.63 0.56 26.64
CA ASP A 913 0.31 0.57 27.28
C ASP A 913 -0.07 -0.78 27.92
N GLY A 914 0.67 -1.85 27.62
CA GLY A 914 0.38 -3.23 28.02
C GLY A 914 -0.73 -3.91 27.21
N GLY A 915 -1.17 -3.32 26.08
CA GLY A 915 -2.27 -3.86 25.26
C GLY A 915 -1.87 -5.07 24.42
N THR A 916 -0.70 -5.02 23.79
CA THR A 916 -0.17 -6.06 22.89
C THR A 916 1.14 -6.65 23.39
N LEU A 917 1.25 -7.97 23.34
CA LEU A 917 2.50 -8.73 23.44
C LEU A 917 3.00 -9.13 22.05
N CYS A 918 4.26 -8.79 21.76
CA CYS A 918 4.98 -9.11 20.53
C CYS A 918 5.87 -10.35 20.74
N ILE A 919 5.93 -11.25 19.77
CA ILE A 919 6.88 -12.39 19.73
C ILE A 919 7.46 -12.52 18.32
N ALA A 920 8.80 -12.47 18.17
CA ALA A 920 9.47 -12.80 16.91
C ALA A 920 9.49 -14.32 16.68
N HIS A 921 9.30 -14.76 15.44
CA HIS A 921 9.40 -16.17 15.06
C HIS A 921 10.53 -16.36 14.03
N ALA A 922 11.69 -16.78 14.54
CA ALA A 922 12.92 -16.88 13.78
C ALA A 922 12.86 -17.91 12.65
N GLY A 923 12.02 -18.95 12.78
CA GLY A 923 11.87 -20.00 11.77
C GLY A 923 10.90 -19.65 10.65
N THR A 924 9.86 -18.85 10.93
CA THR A 924 8.80 -18.50 9.96
C THR A 924 8.86 -17.07 9.44
N HIS A 925 9.79 -16.26 9.96
CA HIS A 925 10.11 -14.91 9.46
C HIS A 925 8.91 -13.95 9.58
N GLU A 926 8.34 -13.95 10.78
CA GLU A 926 7.11 -13.23 11.14
C GLU A 926 7.17 -12.74 12.60
N LEU A 927 6.23 -11.86 12.94
CA LEU A 927 5.92 -11.44 14.30
C LEU A 927 4.50 -11.91 14.68
N SER A 928 4.33 -12.44 15.88
CA SER A 928 3.02 -12.54 16.54
C SER A 928 2.74 -11.26 17.31
N ALA A 929 1.59 -10.65 17.08
CA ALA A 929 1.01 -9.62 17.96
C ALA A 929 -0.21 -10.24 18.68
N VAL A 930 -0.18 -10.27 20.01
CA VAL A 930 -1.18 -10.94 20.84
C VAL A 930 -1.87 -9.95 21.77
N ASP A 931 -3.20 -9.90 21.74
CA ASP A 931 -4.04 -9.18 22.71
C ASP A 931 -3.80 -9.73 24.12
N TRP A 932 -3.05 -8.99 24.92
CA TRP A 932 -2.58 -9.43 26.23
C TRP A 932 -3.69 -9.38 27.30
N PRO A 933 -4.47 -8.28 27.43
CA PRO A 933 -5.65 -8.25 28.30
C PRO A 933 -6.68 -9.32 27.96
N GLY A 934 -6.98 -9.52 26.67
CA GLY A 934 -7.91 -10.56 26.21
C GLY A 934 -7.42 -11.97 26.44
N LEU A 935 -6.10 -12.23 26.29
CA LEU A 935 -5.48 -13.50 26.66
C LEU A 935 -5.60 -13.78 28.16
N LEU A 936 -5.24 -12.82 29.02
CA LEU A 936 -5.37 -12.97 30.47
C LEU A 936 -6.83 -13.18 30.89
N ALA A 937 -7.77 -12.46 30.28
CA ALA A 937 -9.21 -12.63 30.51
C ALA A 937 -9.68 -14.03 30.11
N LYS A 938 -9.28 -14.54 28.93
CA LYS A 938 -9.61 -15.90 28.47
C LYS A 938 -9.02 -16.96 29.42
N LEU A 939 -7.75 -16.81 29.80
CA LEU A 939 -7.05 -17.70 30.74
C LEU A 939 -7.67 -17.72 32.14
N SER A 940 -8.21 -16.60 32.63
CA SER A 940 -8.88 -16.54 33.94
C SER A 940 -10.11 -17.46 34.05
N SER A 941 -10.67 -17.88 32.92
CA SER A 941 -11.78 -18.85 32.82
C SER A 941 -11.34 -20.31 32.65
N ALA A 942 -10.04 -20.56 32.43
CA ALA A 942 -9.52 -21.90 32.15
C ALA A 942 -9.44 -22.77 33.42
N THR A 943 -9.95 -24.00 33.33
CA THR A 943 -9.97 -24.96 34.45
C THR A 943 -8.79 -25.96 34.42
N LYS A 944 -7.85 -25.78 33.48
CA LYS A 944 -6.65 -26.60 33.25
C LYS A 944 -5.57 -25.77 32.53
N ASN A 945 -4.36 -26.31 32.46
CA ASN A 945 -3.36 -25.83 31.50
C ASN A 945 -3.84 -26.07 30.05
N VAL A 946 -3.51 -25.17 29.13
CA VAL A 946 -3.99 -25.16 27.73
C VAL A 946 -2.89 -25.43 26.69
N CYS A 947 -1.72 -25.92 27.10
CA CYS A 947 -0.54 -26.24 26.26
C CYS A 947 -0.71 -27.33 25.17
N ASP A 948 -1.92 -27.84 24.96
CA ASP A 948 -2.28 -28.81 23.91
C ASP A 948 -3.58 -28.36 23.22
N ASP A 949 -3.75 -27.04 23.07
CA ASP A 949 -4.92 -26.40 22.45
C ASP A 949 -4.47 -25.31 21.45
N LEU A 950 -4.04 -25.79 20.28
CA LEU A 950 -3.77 -25.00 19.06
C LEU A 950 -4.91 -24.04 18.63
N SER A 951 -6.10 -24.08 19.25
CA SER A 951 -7.17 -23.11 18.99
C SER A 951 -7.23 -21.97 20.02
N TYR A 952 -6.39 -21.99 21.06
CA TYR A 952 -6.54 -21.10 22.21
C TYR A 952 -6.23 -19.63 21.90
N LEU A 953 -5.34 -19.34 20.95
CA LEU A 953 -5.06 -17.96 20.50
C LEU A 953 -5.93 -17.50 19.32
N ALA A 954 -6.87 -18.32 18.84
CA ALA A 954 -7.81 -17.92 17.80
C ALA A 954 -8.63 -16.69 18.25
N GLY A 955 -8.57 -15.63 17.43
CA GLY A 955 -9.19 -14.33 17.70
C GLY A 955 -8.42 -13.42 18.68
N LEU A 956 -7.26 -13.84 19.19
CA LEU A 956 -6.39 -13.04 20.07
C LEU A 956 -5.00 -12.76 19.48
N ARG A 957 -4.59 -13.48 18.43
CA ARG A 957 -3.28 -13.38 17.80
C ARG A 957 -3.41 -12.93 16.33
N ARG A 958 -2.64 -11.91 15.96
CA ARG A 958 -2.34 -11.51 14.58
C ARG A 958 -0.95 -12.01 14.20
N ARG A 959 -0.81 -12.58 13.00
CA ARG A 959 0.49 -12.92 12.39
C ARG A 959 0.87 -11.81 11.42
N LEU A 960 2.08 -11.30 11.51
CA LEU A 960 2.62 -10.24 10.66
C LEU A 960 3.88 -10.78 9.98
N PRO A 961 3.83 -11.12 8.67
CA PRO A 961 5.02 -11.46 7.91
C PRO A 961 6.02 -10.30 7.95
N LEU A 962 7.29 -10.60 8.19
CA LEU A 962 8.37 -9.61 8.13
C LEU A 962 9.07 -9.71 6.77
N PRO A 963 9.52 -8.58 6.17
CA PRO A 963 10.28 -8.62 4.93
C PRO A 963 11.67 -9.27 5.12
N GLY A 964 12.29 -9.09 6.29
CA GLY A 964 13.63 -9.62 6.58
C GLY A 964 13.63 -11.01 7.22
N ASN A 965 14.72 -11.75 6.99
CA ASN A 965 14.82 -13.17 7.32
C ASN A 965 15.44 -13.42 8.70
N GLY A 966 14.82 -14.35 9.45
CA GLY A 966 15.31 -14.84 10.74
C GLY A 966 15.34 -13.80 11.86
N PRO A 967 14.20 -13.16 12.20
CA PRO A 967 14.12 -12.21 13.30
C PRO A 967 14.61 -12.86 14.60
N ARG A 968 15.46 -12.17 15.35
CA ARG A 968 15.98 -12.62 16.66
C ARG A 968 15.25 -11.90 17.77
N ASP A 969 15.42 -10.61 17.86
CA ASP A 969 14.93 -9.81 18.98
C ASP A 969 13.92 -8.73 18.53
N VAL A 970 13.14 -8.21 19.48
CA VAL A 970 12.14 -7.17 19.26
C VAL A 970 12.25 -6.04 20.29
N ALA A 971 12.35 -4.81 19.81
CA ALA A 971 12.24 -3.61 20.64
C ALA A 971 10.91 -2.90 20.34
N VAL A 972 10.24 -2.38 21.37
CA VAL A 972 8.93 -1.74 21.24
C VAL A 972 8.96 -0.32 21.80
N VAL A 973 8.51 0.65 21.01
CA VAL A 973 8.49 2.09 21.33
C VAL A 973 7.07 2.59 21.13
N GLY A 974 6.34 2.80 22.24
CA GLY A 974 4.90 3.07 22.20
C GLY A 974 4.14 1.85 21.66
N THR A 975 3.57 1.99 20.46
CA THR A 975 2.92 0.93 19.68
C THR A 975 3.80 0.38 18.55
N THR A 976 4.92 1.05 18.21
CA THR A 976 5.81 0.65 17.11
C THR A 976 6.77 -0.45 17.56
N VAL A 977 6.85 -1.54 16.81
CA VAL A 977 7.76 -2.66 17.05
C VAL A 977 8.83 -2.75 15.97
N TYR A 978 10.07 -2.93 16.40
CA TYR A 978 11.25 -3.16 15.58
C TYR A 978 11.75 -4.59 15.80
N ALA A 979 12.13 -5.31 14.74
CA ALA A 979 12.61 -6.68 14.81
C ALA A 979 13.97 -6.85 14.10
N ALA A 980 14.90 -7.59 14.72
CA ALA A 980 16.28 -7.70 14.25
C ALA A 980 16.51 -8.90 13.31
N ASN A 981 16.66 -8.69 12.00
CA ASN A 981 16.64 -9.75 10.98
C ASN A 981 18.05 -10.31 10.71
N TYR A 982 18.41 -11.36 11.44
CA TYR A 982 19.77 -11.94 11.46
C TYR A 982 20.34 -12.35 10.09
N PHE A 983 19.50 -12.78 9.14
CA PHE A 983 19.96 -13.29 7.83
C PHE A 983 19.81 -12.29 6.68
N SER A 984 18.91 -11.31 6.80
CA SER A 984 18.81 -10.19 5.84
C SER A 984 19.79 -9.04 6.16
N ASP A 985 20.37 -9.01 7.37
CA ASP A 985 21.19 -7.90 7.87
C ASP A 985 20.43 -6.55 7.83
N SER A 986 19.14 -6.62 8.22
CA SER A 986 18.16 -5.53 8.21
C SER A 986 17.40 -5.45 9.55
N LEU A 987 16.60 -4.39 9.74
CA LEU A 987 15.48 -4.42 10.69
C LEU A 987 14.14 -4.49 9.96
N SER A 988 13.10 -4.96 10.65
CA SER A 988 11.72 -4.75 10.22
C SER A 988 10.98 -3.88 11.23
N VAL A 989 10.21 -2.90 10.76
CA VAL A 989 9.40 -1.99 11.60
C VAL A 989 7.92 -2.11 11.26
N ALA A 990 7.06 -2.16 12.27
CA ALA A 990 5.60 -2.11 12.11
C ALA A 990 4.97 -1.30 13.24
N ASP A 991 3.93 -0.52 12.93
CA ASP A 991 3.06 0.06 13.96
C ASP A 991 1.90 -0.90 14.26
N LEU A 992 1.58 -1.04 15.55
CA LEU A 992 0.53 -1.91 16.06
C LEU A 992 -0.73 -1.13 16.48
N ALA A 993 -0.74 0.20 16.32
CA ALA A 993 -1.86 1.08 16.64
C ALA A 993 -3.17 0.70 15.92
N ASP A 994 -4.28 0.78 16.67
CA ASP A 994 -5.68 0.74 16.21
C ASP A 994 -6.04 -0.27 15.11
N GLY A 995 -5.45 -1.47 15.18
CA GLY A 995 -5.83 -2.62 14.36
C GLY A 995 -5.49 -2.52 12.87
N GLN A 996 -4.83 -1.45 12.42
CA GLN A 996 -4.44 -1.25 11.03
C GLN A 996 -3.47 -2.35 10.57
N GLU A 997 -3.69 -2.93 9.39
CA GLU A 997 -2.74 -3.84 8.75
C GLU A 997 -1.63 -3.07 8.01
N TYR A 998 -0.83 -2.33 8.77
CA TYR A 998 0.46 -1.86 8.27
C TYR A 998 1.37 -3.07 8.06
N ALA A 999 1.70 -3.35 6.79
CA ALA A 999 2.74 -4.31 6.46
C ALA A 999 4.07 -3.84 7.04
N ALA A 1000 4.83 -4.75 7.65
CA ALA A 1000 6.13 -4.43 8.20
C ALA A 1000 7.07 -3.92 7.10
N GLN A 1001 7.67 -2.76 7.30
CA GLN A 1001 8.63 -2.15 6.39
C GLN A 1001 10.04 -2.64 6.73
N GLU A 1002 10.92 -2.75 5.73
CA GLU A 1002 12.33 -3.10 5.96
C GLU A 1002 13.15 -1.81 6.12
N ILE A 1003 14.05 -1.80 7.11
CA ILE A 1003 15.04 -0.75 7.30
C ILE A 1003 16.40 -1.35 6.92
N GLU A 1004 17.02 -0.79 5.89
CA GLU A 1004 18.40 -1.11 5.52
C GLU A 1004 19.35 -0.49 6.55
N ILE A 1005 20.16 -1.33 7.21
CA ILE A 1005 21.16 -0.92 8.21
C ILE A 1005 22.60 -1.16 7.73
N GLY A 1006 22.79 -1.48 6.47
CA GLY A 1006 24.10 -1.63 5.84
C GLY A 1006 24.03 -2.35 4.51
N TRP A 1007 25.20 -2.63 3.94
CA TRP A 1007 25.31 -3.26 2.64
C TRP A 1007 24.89 -4.74 2.66
N VAL A 1008 24.15 -5.16 1.63
CA VAL A 1008 23.63 -6.53 1.50
C VAL A 1008 24.73 -7.47 1.00
N MET A 1009 25.46 -8.02 1.96
CA MET A 1009 26.57 -8.95 1.72
C MET A 1009 26.18 -10.16 0.84
N PRO A 1010 27.02 -10.55 -0.14
CA PRO A 1010 26.79 -11.74 -0.95
C PRO A 1010 26.58 -13.02 -0.13
N GLN A 1011 25.57 -13.81 -0.47
CA GLN A 1011 25.24 -15.05 0.22
C GLN A 1011 26.26 -16.16 -0.12
N THR A 1012 27.11 -16.53 0.85
CA THR A 1012 28.04 -17.66 0.74
C THR A 1012 27.36 -18.99 1.01
N ASP A 1013 27.92 -20.11 0.52
CA ASP A 1013 27.45 -21.47 0.80
C ASP A 1013 27.24 -21.75 2.31
N VAL A 1014 28.09 -21.18 3.17
CA VAL A 1014 28.02 -21.31 4.63
C VAL A 1014 26.90 -20.45 5.23
N ARG A 1015 26.73 -19.19 4.78
CA ARG A 1015 25.66 -18.30 5.24
C ARG A 1015 24.29 -18.84 4.82
N LEU A 1016 24.15 -19.25 3.57
CA LEU A 1016 22.93 -19.88 3.04
C LEU A 1016 22.65 -21.19 3.79
N GLY A 1017 23.66 -22.03 4.02
CA GLY A 1017 23.53 -23.22 4.85
C GLY A 1017 23.05 -22.95 6.28
N MET A 1018 23.49 -21.84 6.88
CA MET A 1018 23.04 -21.40 8.21
C MET A 1018 21.58 -20.90 8.18
N GLN A 1019 21.18 -20.16 7.15
CA GLN A 1019 19.79 -19.76 6.96
C GLN A 1019 18.89 -20.99 6.82
N LEU A 1020 19.22 -21.91 5.92
CA LEU A 1020 18.49 -23.17 5.70
C LEU A 1020 18.40 -24.08 6.95
N PHE A 1021 19.36 -23.97 7.88
CA PHE A 1021 19.32 -24.70 9.16
C PHE A 1021 18.30 -24.11 10.15
N HIS A 1022 18.02 -22.79 10.06
CA HIS A 1022 17.10 -22.07 10.93
C HIS A 1022 15.69 -21.90 10.33
N ASP A 1023 15.58 -21.82 9.00
CA ASP A 1023 14.35 -21.67 8.23
C ASP A 1023 13.42 -22.88 8.40
N ALA A 1024 12.19 -22.62 8.86
CA ALA A 1024 11.12 -23.60 9.02
C ALA A 1024 10.06 -23.51 7.92
N THR A 1025 10.07 -22.47 7.07
CA THR A 1025 9.24 -22.41 5.85
C THR A 1025 9.54 -23.60 4.93
N LEU A 1026 10.78 -24.09 4.99
CA LEU A 1026 11.29 -25.34 4.42
C LEU A 1026 10.91 -26.59 5.25
N SER A 1027 9.68 -26.66 5.73
CA SER A 1027 9.12 -27.78 6.50
C SER A 1027 7.62 -27.88 6.23
N ALA A 1028 7.05 -29.08 6.13
CA ALA A 1028 5.64 -29.21 5.81
C ALA A 1028 4.77 -28.56 6.90
N GLN A 1029 3.97 -27.55 6.53
CA GLN A 1029 3.20 -26.69 7.45
C GLN A 1029 4.06 -25.95 8.51
N GLN A 1030 5.34 -25.72 8.25
CA GLN A 1030 6.19 -24.81 9.03
C GLN A 1030 6.40 -25.12 10.53
N TRP A 1031 6.16 -26.37 10.94
CA TRP A 1031 6.19 -26.78 12.36
C TRP A 1031 7.57 -26.80 13.03
N GLN A 1032 8.66 -26.90 12.27
CA GLN A 1032 10.03 -26.97 12.81
C GLN A 1032 11.11 -26.77 11.74
N SER A 1033 12.31 -26.36 12.16
CA SER A 1033 13.53 -26.41 11.36
C SER A 1033 14.61 -27.27 12.05
N CYS A 1034 15.80 -27.40 11.46
CA CYS A 1034 16.88 -28.17 12.08
C CYS A 1034 17.28 -27.59 13.45
N THR A 1035 17.23 -26.26 13.61
CA THR A 1035 17.56 -25.58 14.88
C THR A 1035 16.58 -25.89 16.03
N SER A 1036 15.38 -26.41 15.74
CA SER A 1036 14.36 -26.74 16.75
C SER A 1036 14.80 -27.90 17.66
N CYS A 1037 15.27 -29.01 17.08
CA CYS A 1037 15.84 -30.15 17.83
C CYS A 1037 17.37 -30.05 18.00
N HIS A 1038 18.04 -29.18 17.25
CA HIS A 1038 19.50 -28.97 17.34
C HIS A 1038 19.85 -27.50 17.56
N PRO A 1039 19.62 -26.94 18.77
CA PRO A 1039 19.85 -25.53 19.05
C PRO A 1039 21.32 -25.15 18.81
N GLY A 1040 21.56 -24.38 17.73
CA GLY A 1040 22.91 -24.02 17.28
C GLY A 1040 23.77 -25.20 16.81
N GLY A 1041 23.15 -26.29 16.32
CA GLY A 1041 23.82 -27.52 15.88
C GLY A 1041 24.20 -28.50 17.00
N ARG A 1042 23.84 -28.22 18.26
CA ARG A 1042 24.19 -29.06 19.43
C ARG A 1042 22.99 -29.90 19.93
N ASN A 1043 23.11 -30.49 21.11
CA ASN A 1043 22.06 -31.27 21.78
C ASN A 1043 21.00 -30.34 22.43
N ASP A 1044 19.73 -30.73 22.39
CA ASP A 1044 18.61 -30.05 23.07
C ASP A 1044 18.28 -30.64 24.46
N GLY A 1045 18.86 -31.79 24.81
CA GLY A 1045 18.62 -32.51 26.07
C GLY A 1045 17.42 -33.47 26.05
N LEU A 1046 16.77 -33.66 24.90
CA LEU A 1046 15.59 -34.51 24.75
C LEU A 1046 15.93 -35.86 24.09
N ASN A 1047 15.13 -36.88 24.42
CA ASN A 1047 15.19 -38.19 23.79
C ASN A 1047 14.14 -38.25 22.66
N TRP A 1048 14.56 -38.44 21.42
CA TRP A 1048 13.69 -38.47 20.25
C TRP A 1048 13.52 -39.89 19.67
N ASP A 1049 12.27 -40.33 19.48
CA ASP A 1049 11.92 -41.63 18.85
C ASP A 1049 11.86 -41.48 17.33
N LEU A 1050 13.03 -41.58 16.68
CA LEU A 1050 13.22 -41.33 15.25
C LEU A 1050 13.16 -42.64 14.42
N LEU A 1051 12.72 -42.54 13.17
CA LEU A 1051 12.47 -43.70 12.30
C LEU A 1051 13.72 -44.50 11.86
N ASN A 1052 14.94 -44.12 12.27
CA ASN A 1052 16.17 -44.78 11.83
C ASN A 1052 16.48 -46.10 12.55
N ASP A 1053 16.22 -46.22 13.86
CA ASP A 1053 16.54 -47.42 14.66
C ASP A 1053 15.34 -48.05 15.38
N GLY A 1054 14.13 -47.75 14.89
CA GLY A 1054 12.89 -48.49 15.20
C GLY A 1054 12.00 -47.82 16.24
N PHE A 1055 10.70 -48.09 16.17
CA PHE A 1055 9.69 -47.48 17.05
C PHE A 1055 9.87 -47.86 18.53
N GLY A 1056 9.75 -46.87 19.41
CA GLY A 1056 9.91 -47.04 20.86
C GLY A 1056 11.36 -47.11 21.32
N ASN A 1057 12.30 -46.57 20.53
CA ASN A 1057 13.74 -46.66 20.75
C ASN A 1057 14.40 -45.27 20.97
N ALA A 1058 13.69 -44.34 21.61
CA ALA A 1058 14.11 -42.94 21.74
C ALA A 1058 15.58 -42.77 22.18
N LYS A 1059 16.29 -41.84 21.53
CA LYS A 1059 17.71 -41.52 21.78
C LYS A 1059 17.93 -40.03 22.00
N ASN A 1060 18.93 -39.73 22.81
CA ASN A 1060 19.40 -38.38 23.11
C ASN A 1060 19.98 -37.74 21.84
N ALA A 1061 19.71 -36.48 21.54
CA ALA A 1061 20.19 -35.87 20.30
C ALA A 1061 21.74 -35.80 20.27
N LYS A 1062 22.38 -36.45 19.28
CA LYS A 1062 23.83 -36.26 19.05
C LYS A 1062 24.07 -34.80 18.65
N SER A 1063 25.18 -34.22 19.13
CA SER A 1063 25.71 -32.98 18.55
C SER A 1063 26.02 -33.18 17.06
N LEU A 1064 25.73 -32.17 16.24
CA LEU A 1064 26.08 -32.17 14.81
C LEU A 1064 27.49 -31.59 14.56
N LEU A 1065 28.07 -30.92 15.57
CA LEU A 1065 29.45 -30.46 15.56
C LEU A 1065 30.39 -31.61 15.15
N GLN A 1066 31.20 -31.39 14.12
CA GLN A 1066 32.14 -32.37 13.54
C GLN A 1066 31.51 -33.69 13.00
N ALA A 1067 30.18 -33.83 12.95
CA ALA A 1067 29.54 -35.09 12.55
C ALA A 1067 29.91 -35.54 11.12
N HIS A 1068 30.24 -34.62 10.22
CA HIS A 1068 30.76 -34.92 8.87
C HIS A 1068 32.18 -35.51 8.84
N TYR A 1069 32.89 -35.48 9.97
CA TYR A 1069 34.23 -36.05 10.14
C TYR A 1069 34.25 -37.26 11.08
N THR A 1070 33.22 -37.42 11.93
CA THR A 1070 33.05 -38.54 12.86
C THR A 1070 31.89 -39.44 12.43
N ALA A 1071 32.12 -40.26 11.40
CA ALA A 1071 31.20 -41.33 11.02
C ALA A 1071 31.36 -42.54 11.97
N PRO A 1072 30.32 -43.38 12.17
CA PRO A 1072 28.92 -43.20 11.76
C PRO A 1072 28.19 -42.13 12.58
N THR A 1073 27.00 -41.68 12.14
CA THR A 1073 26.40 -40.44 12.66
C THR A 1073 25.07 -40.61 13.38
N THR A 1074 24.85 -41.78 13.97
CA THR A 1074 23.70 -42.12 14.81
C THR A 1074 24.16 -43.10 15.89
N TRP A 1075 23.64 -43.00 17.13
CA TRP A 1075 24.07 -43.83 18.26
C TRP A 1075 24.15 -45.34 17.97
N THR A 1076 23.25 -45.87 17.14
CA THR A 1076 23.16 -47.28 16.75
C THR A 1076 23.86 -47.62 15.43
N GLY A 1077 24.72 -46.72 14.92
CA GLY A 1077 25.54 -46.91 13.71
C GLY A 1077 24.78 -46.97 12.37
N VAL A 1078 23.46 -46.84 12.36
CA VAL A 1078 22.59 -47.04 11.18
C VAL A 1078 22.98 -46.18 9.96
N ARG A 1079 23.40 -44.93 10.17
CA ARG A 1079 23.72 -44.00 9.07
C ARG A 1079 25.23 -43.83 8.89
N PRO A 1080 25.79 -44.07 7.69
CA PRO A 1080 27.23 -44.19 7.48
C PRO A 1080 27.98 -42.85 7.45
N ASN A 1081 27.29 -41.71 7.28
CA ASN A 1081 27.88 -40.37 7.32
C ASN A 1081 26.81 -39.29 7.58
N ALA A 1082 27.25 -38.08 7.91
CA ALA A 1082 26.36 -36.97 8.18
C ALA A 1082 25.58 -36.50 6.95
N GLU A 1083 26.16 -36.58 5.75
CA GLU A 1083 25.44 -36.23 4.51
C GLU A 1083 24.15 -37.04 4.37
N THR A 1084 24.23 -38.36 4.57
CA THR A 1084 23.07 -39.27 4.58
C THR A 1084 22.09 -38.91 5.70
N SER A 1085 22.59 -38.49 6.86
CA SER A 1085 21.74 -38.08 8.00
C SER A 1085 20.96 -36.80 7.75
N VAL A 1086 21.59 -35.79 7.15
CA VAL A 1086 20.93 -34.55 6.72
C VAL A 1086 19.81 -34.87 5.72
N ARG A 1087 20.07 -35.72 4.71
CA ARG A 1087 19.08 -36.04 3.68
C ARG A 1087 17.88 -36.81 4.23
N ALA A 1088 18.16 -37.72 5.17
CA ALA A 1088 17.13 -38.45 5.89
C ALA A 1088 16.35 -37.55 6.87
N GLY A 1089 16.96 -36.52 7.45
CA GLY A 1089 16.26 -35.49 8.24
C GLY A 1089 15.27 -34.68 7.39
N ILE A 1090 15.69 -34.20 6.21
CA ILE A 1090 14.82 -33.48 5.29
C ILE A 1090 13.60 -34.34 4.88
N MET A 1091 13.82 -35.63 4.56
CA MET A 1091 12.71 -36.54 4.20
C MET A 1091 11.82 -36.97 5.36
N PHE A 1092 12.41 -37.38 6.49
CA PHE A 1092 11.69 -38.07 7.57
C PHE A 1092 11.44 -37.22 8.82
N SER A 1093 11.97 -36.00 8.89
CA SER A 1093 11.72 -35.04 9.96
C SER A 1093 11.07 -33.74 9.44
N HIS A 1094 11.39 -33.27 8.24
CA HIS A 1094 10.69 -32.12 7.63
C HIS A 1094 9.51 -32.51 6.72
N MET A 1095 9.29 -33.82 6.50
CA MET A 1095 8.21 -34.40 5.66
C MET A 1095 8.21 -33.93 4.19
N ILE A 1096 9.36 -33.53 3.65
CA ILE A 1096 9.48 -32.97 2.30
C ILE A 1096 10.66 -33.56 1.51
N LYS A 1097 10.78 -33.18 0.24
CA LYS A 1097 11.97 -33.44 -0.57
C LYS A 1097 12.39 -32.17 -1.29
N TRP A 1098 13.54 -31.61 -0.89
CA TRP A 1098 14.23 -30.57 -1.63
C TRP A 1098 14.60 -31.07 -3.04
N LYS A 1099 14.60 -30.16 -4.01
CA LYS A 1099 14.58 -30.51 -5.45
C LYS A 1099 15.87 -30.16 -6.18
N ASN A 1100 16.68 -29.25 -5.63
CA ASN A 1100 17.93 -28.81 -6.21
C ASN A 1100 19.09 -29.30 -5.32
N ASN A 1101 20.07 -28.44 -5.06
CA ASN A 1101 21.26 -28.74 -4.27
C ASN A 1101 21.27 -28.00 -2.91
N GLU A 1102 20.11 -27.58 -2.38
CA GLU A 1102 20.02 -26.79 -1.13
C GLU A 1102 20.67 -27.52 0.06
N ASP A 1103 20.68 -28.85 0.00
CA ASP A 1103 21.30 -29.77 0.95
C ASP A 1103 22.84 -29.71 0.99
N LEU A 1104 23.49 -29.21 -0.07
CA LEU A 1104 24.95 -29.02 -0.10
C LEU A 1104 25.39 -27.81 0.73
N TYR A 1105 24.60 -26.74 0.73
CA TYR A 1105 24.85 -25.56 1.57
C TYR A 1105 24.69 -25.92 3.05
N LEU A 1106 23.68 -26.73 3.38
CA LEU A 1106 23.48 -27.24 4.74
C LEU A 1106 24.65 -28.12 5.23
N ASP A 1107 25.27 -28.92 4.36
CA ASP A 1107 26.54 -29.59 4.68
C ASP A 1107 27.69 -28.60 4.87
N ALA A 1108 27.78 -27.54 4.06
CA ALA A 1108 28.86 -26.55 4.15
C ALA A 1108 28.82 -25.81 5.50
N PHE A 1109 27.63 -25.40 5.95
CA PHE A 1109 27.44 -24.82 7.29
C PHE A 1109 27.84 -25.79 8.41
N LEU A 1110 27.37 -27.04 8.36
CA LEU A 1110 27.67 -28.04 9.40
C LEU A 1110 29.15 -28.42 9.44
N LYS A 1111 29.84 -28.43 8.29
CA LYS A 1111 31.30 -28.62 8.17
C LYS A 1111 32.10 -27.40 8.68
N ALA A 1112 31.54 -26.20 8.57
CA ALA A 1112 32.18 -24.97 9.04
C ALA A 1112 32.10 -24.78 10.57
N GLN A 1113 31.22 -25.49 11.29
CA GLN A 1113 31.06 -25.31 12.74
C GLN A 1113 32.34 -25.63 13.52
N GLN A 1114 32.80 -24.65 14.31
CA GLN A 1114 33.94 -24.77 15.20
C GLN A 1114 33.51 -25.09 16.65
N PRO A 1115 34.37 -25.76 17.43
CA PRO A 1115 34.16 -25.98 18.86
C PRO A 1115 34.39 -24.69 19.67
N VAL A 1116 33.57 -24.50 20.70
CA VAL A 1116 33.71 -23.43 21.70
C VAL A 1116 34.68 -23.88 22.81
N PRO A 1117 35.69 -23.07 23.19
CA PRO A 1117 36.60 -23.39 24.30
C PRO A 1117 35.84 -23.63 25.61
N SER A 1118 36.29 -24.59 26.41
CA SER A 1118 35.58 -24.98 27.63
C SER A 1118 35.63 -23.91 28.75
N PRO A 1119 34.53 -23.67 29.49
CA PRO A 1119 34.51 -22.84 30.69
C PRO A 1119 35.28 -23.44 31.88
N TYR A 1120 35.80 -24.67 31.75
CA TYR A 1120 36.65 -25.33 32.75
C TYR A 1120 38.15 -25.19 32.45
N LEU A 1121 38.53 -24.46 31.40
CA LEU A 1121 39.91 -24.04 31.16
C LEU A 1121 40.27 -22.87 32.08
N VAL A 1122 41.54 -22.81 32.51
CA VAL A 1122 42.11 -21.73 33.33
C VAL A 1122 43.15 -21.03 32.48
N ASP A 1123 42.96 -19.73 32.22
CA ASP A 1123 43.81 -18.92 31.34
C ASP A 1123 44.03 -19.57 29.95
N GLY A 1124 43.00 -20.26 29.42
CA GLY A 1124 43.03 -21.01 28.16
C GLY A 1124 43.74 -22.37 28.24
N GLY A 1125 44.25 -22.78 29.39
CA GLY A 1125 44.94 -24.06 29.62
C GLY A 1125 44.21 -25.03 30.54
N LEU A 1126 44.73 -26.24 30.66
CA LEU A 1126 44.25 -27.24 31.62
C LEU A 1126 44.52 -26.81 33.06
N SER A 1127 43.53 -26.97 33.94
CA SER A 1127 43.73 -26.79 35.38
C SER A 1127 44.74 -27.80 35.95
N ALA A 1128 45.27 -27.52 37.14
CA ALA A 1128 46.16 -28.44 37.85
C ALA A 1128 45.50 -29.79 38.22
N ALA A 1129 44.17 -29.89 38.22
CA ALA A 1129 43.42 -31.13 38.38
C ALA A 1129 43.15 -31.81 37.03
N ALA A 1130 42.77 -31.05 35.99
CA ALA A 1130 42.63 -31.56 34.63
C ALA A 1130 43.93 -32.19 34.09
N VAL A 1131 45.11 -31.65 34.40
CA VAL A 1131 46.41 -32.29 34.05
C VAL A 1131 46.62 -33.65 34.74
N ARG A 1132 46.04 -33.86 35.93
CA ARG A 1132 46.04 -35.18 36.59
C ARG A 1132 45.00 -36.11 35.96
N GLY A 1133 43.83 -35.58 35.63
CA GLY A 1133 42.76 -36.27 34.91
C GLY A 1133 43.19 -36.77 33.54
N GLU A 1134 43.95 -35.97 32.79
CA GLU A 1134 44.57 -36.34 31.51
C GLU A 1134 45.40 -37.63 31.64
N THR A 1135 46.18 -37.74 32.70
CA THR A 1135 47.00 -38.93 32.98
C THR A 1135 46.15 -40.18 33.25
N ILE A 1136 44.96 -40.00 33.85
CA ILE A 1136 44.01 -41.09 34.12
C ILE A 1136 43.23 -41.46 32.85
N PHE A 1137 42.79 -40.46 32.08
CA PHE A 1137 42.11 -40.59 30.80
C PHE A 1137 42.97 -41.34 29.79
N ASN A 1138 44.22 -40.91 29.60
CA ASN A 1138 45.18 -41.53 28.70
C ASN A 1138 45.54 -43.00 29.07
N ALA A 1139 45.22 -43.42 30.29
CA ALA A 1139 45.41 -44.80 30.76
C ALA A 1139 44.13 -45.66 30.74
N ARG A 1140 42.94 -45.10 30.44
CA ARG A 1140 41.64 -45.81 30.56
C ARG A 1140 40.62 -45.52 29.45
N CYS A 1141 40.55 -44.30 28.93
CA CYS A 1141 39.50 -43.87 28.00
C CYS A 1141 39.95 -43.91 26.54
N THR A 1142 41.25 -43.80 26.27
CA THR A 1142 41.88 -43.80 24.94
C THR A 1142 41.77 -45.11 24.17
N GLY A 1143 41.15 -46.14 24.74
CA GLY A 1143 40.75 -47.35 24.02
C GLY A 1143 39.56 -47.15 23.07
N CYS A 1144 38.75 -46.09 23.29
CA CYS A 1144 37.66 -45.66 22.42
C CYS A 1144 37.78 -44.17 22.08
N HIS A 1145 38.09 -43.32 23.06
CA HIS A 1145 38.19 -41.87 22.88
C HIS A 1145 39.62 -41.44 22.53
N SER A 1146 39.99 -41.50 21.25
CA SER A 1146 41.34 -41.21 20.77
C SER A 1146 41.34 -40.42 19.46
N GLY A 1147 42.53 -40.02 18.99
CA GLY A 1147 42.71 -39.22 17.78
C GLY A 1147 42.21 -37.77 17.91
N ASP A 1148 42.29 -37.04 16.80
CA ASP A 1148 42.06 -35.59 16.75
C ASP A 1148 40.60 -35.18 17.05
N TYR A 1149 39.67 -36.14 17.01
CA TYR A 1149 38.24 -35.96 17.31
C TYR A 1149 37.80 -36.64 18.64
N LEU A 1150 38.73 -37.22 19.41
CA LEU A 1150 38.44 -37.94 20.66
C LEU A 1150 37.37 -39.05 20.51
N THR A 1151 37.36 -39.71 19.35
CA THR A 1151 36.55 -40.89 19.01
C THR A 1151 37.32 -41.77 18.01
N ASP A 1152 37.26 -43.07 18.22
CA ASP A 1152 37.85 -44.09 17.35
C ASP A 1152 36.96 -44.46 16.14
N GLN A 1153 35.76 -43.89 16.04
CA GLN A 1153 34.82 -44.07 14.93
C GLN A 1153 34.29 -45.51 14.77
N GLU A 1154 34.31 -46.28 15.86
CA GLU A 1154 33.85 -47.68 15.94
C GLU A 1154 32.65 -47.83 16.90
N LEU A 1155 31.97 -48.98 16.84
CA LEU A 1155 30.83 -49.30 17.71
C LEU A 1155 31.27 -50.16 18.92
N HIS A 1156 31.00 -49.70 20.14
CA HIS A 1156 31.35 -50.39 21.39
C HIS A 1156 30.15 -50.70 22.28
N ASP A 1157 30.10 -51.92 22.83
CA ASP A 1157 29.14 -52.27 23.88
C ASP A 1157 29.69 -51.81 25.24
N VAL A 1158 29.18 -50.66 25.70
CA VAL A 1158 29.51 -50.07 27.00
C VAL A 1158 28.57 -50.53 28.12
N GLY A 1159 27.78 -51.59 27.90
CA GLY A 1159 26.88 -52.20 28.89
C GLY A 1159 25.57 -51.42 29.15
N THR A 1160 25.25 -50.42 28.33
CA THR A 1160 24.10 -49.52 28.56
C THR A 1160 22.83 -49.87 27.78
N GLY A 1161 22.90 -50.72 26.76
CA GLY A 1161 21.75 -51.01 25.89
C GLY A 1161 20.56 -51.67 26.62
N THR A 1162 19.36 -51.48 26.08
CA THR A 1162 18.11 -52.03 26.63
C THR A 1162 17.72 -53.33 25.91
N THR A 1163 16.48 -53.80 26.08
CA THR A 1163 15.93 -54.93 25.32
C THR A 1163 15.56 -54.61 23.87
N ILE A 1164 15.51 -53.32 23.49
CA ILE A 1164 15.10 -52.86 22.14
C ILE A 1164 16.34 -52.57 21.27
N ASP A 1165 17.34 -51.91 21.85
CA ASP A 1165 18.63 -51.54 21.30
C ASP A 1165 19.79 -52.36 21.88
N ALA A 1166 19.60 -53.68 21.99
CA ALA A 1166 20.61 -54.60 22.49
C ALA A 1166 21.79 -54.74 21.50
N GLY A 1167 22.81 -53.90 21.65
CA GLY A 1167 24.00 -53.92 20.80
C GLY A 1167 25.06 -52.88 21.19
N PRO A 1168 26.14 -52.77 20.42
CA PRO A 1168 27.16 -51.74 20.60
C PRO A 1168 26.68 -50.38 20.09
N PHE A 1169 27.18 -49.31 20.69
CA PHE A 1169 26.88 -47.92 20.33
C PHE A 1169 28.11 -47.23 19.75
N ASP A 1170 27.86 -46.29 18.85
CA ASP A 1170 28.85 -45.41 18.23
C ASP A 1170 29.56 -44.52 19.28
N THR A 1171 30.90 -44.50 19.27
CA THR A 1171 31.72 -43.66 20.15
C THR A 1171 31.52 -42.17 19.81
N PRO A 1172 30.91 -41.35 20.68
CA PRO A 1172 30.80 -39.92 20.42
C PRO A 1172 32.16 -39.22 20.54
N SER A 1173 32.36 -38.16 19.76
CA SER A 1173 33.41 -37.16 20.06
C SER A 1173 33.21 -36.61 21.48
N LEU A 1174 34.32 -36.37 22.18
CA LEU A 1174 34.30 -35.68 23.48
C LEU A 1174 34.57 -34.17 23.38
N ILE A 1175 34.70 -33.62 22.18
CA ILE A 1175 34.87 -32.17 21.98
C ILE A 1175 33.52 -31.47 22.27
N GLU A 1176 33.54 -30.38 23.05
CA GLU A 1176 32.37 -29.75 23.66
C GLU A 1176 31.57 -30.64 24.65
N VAL A 1177 32.11 -31.76 25.15
CA VAL A 1177 31.31 -32.68 25.99
C VAL A 1177 30.83 -32.04 27.30
N TRP A 1178 31.51 -30.99 27.76
CA TRP A 1178 31.09 -30.20 28.92
C TRP A 1178 29.69 -29.57 28.82
N ARG A 1179 29.11 -29.43 27.61
CA ARG A 1179 27.76 -28.88 27.37
C ARG A 1179 26.75 -29.84 26.72
N THR A 1180 27.15 -31.03 26.26
CA THR A 1180 26.26 -31.95 25.54
C THR A 1180 25.37 -32.82 26.44
N GLY A 1181 25.34 -32.55 27.74
CA GLY A 1181 24.52 -33.29 28.71
C GLY A 1181 23.00 -33.22 28.46
N PRO A 1182 22.20 -34.09 29.11
CA PRO A 1182 22.64 -35.26 29.87
C PRO A 1182 23.29 -36.30 28.95
N TYR A 1183 23.93 -37.30 29.53
CA TYR A 1183 24.95 -38.12 28.89
C TYR A 1183 24.51 -39.57 28.66
N LEU A 1184 25.28 -40.25 27.80
CA LEU A 1184 24.98 -41.56 27.18
C LEU A 1184 23.86 -41.48 26.13
N HIS A 1185 23.76 -42.54 25.31
CA HIS A 1185 22.86 -42.69 24.16
C HIS A 1185 21.36 -42.40 24.42
N ASP A 1186 20.91 -42.51 25.67
CA ASP A 1186 19.53 -42.27 26.12
C ASP A 1186 19.43 -41.17 27.21
N GLY A 1187 20.50 -40.40 27.42
CA GLY A 1187 20.51 -39.28 28.36
C GLY A 1187 20.32 -39.67 29.83
N ARG A 1188 20.58 -40.93 30.22
CA ARG A 1188 20.33 -41.43 31.59
C ARG A 1188 21.25 -40.86 32.67
N ALA A 1189 22.39 -40.29 32.30
CA ALA A 1189 23.38 -39.75 33.23
C ALA A 1189 23.30 -38.22 33.27
N GLN A 1190 22.97 -37.61 34.42
CA GLN A 1190 22.83 -36.15 34.47
C GLN A 1190 24.16 -35.43 34.28
N THR A 1191 25.24 -36.01 34.81
CA THR A 1191 26.59 -35.44 34.81
C THR A 1191 27.63 -36.44 34.30
N ILE A 1192 28.82 -35.94 33.93
CA ILE A 1192 29.99 -36.77 33.61
C ILE A 1192 30.42 -37.63 34.82
N ARG A 1193 30.15 -37.20 36.06
CA ARG A 1193 30.42 -38.00 37.26
C ARG A 1193 29.49 -39.21 37.34
N ASP A 1194 28.22 -39.08 36.95
CA ASP A 1194 27.28 -40.22 36.88
C ASP A 1194 27.71 -41.25 35.83
N VAL A 1195 28.21 -40.80 34.67
CA VAL A 1195 28.77 -41.69 33.63
C VAL A 1195 29.89 -42.56 34.21
N LEU A 1196 30.81 -41.94 34.96
CA LEU A 1196 31.99 -42.57 35.52
C LEU A 1196 31.69 -43.45 36.75
N GLU A 1197 30.79 -43.03 37.65
CA GLU A 1197 30.51 -43.74 38.90
C GLU A 1197 29.25 -44.62 38.81
N VAL A 1198 28.09 -44.01 38.56
CA VAL A 1198 26.78 -44.68 38.57
C VAL A 1198 26.68 -45.72 37.46
N PHE A 1199 27.21 -45.40 36.28
CA PHE A 1199 27.23 -46.31 35.12
C PHE A 1199 28.60 -46.98 34.91
N SER A 1200 29.59 -46.71 35.76
CA SER A 1200 30.91 -47.37 35.79
C SER A 1200 31.69 -47.35 34.45
N HIS A 1201 31.39 -46.39 33.58
CA HIS A 1201 32.07 -46.23 32.29
C HIS A 1201 33.55 -45.83 32.49
N GLY A 1202 34.41 -46.11 31.50
CA GLY A 1202 35.86 -45.86 31.61
C GLY A 1202 36.61 -46.76 32.60
N SER A 1203 35.98 -47.86 33.06
CA SER A 1203 36.57 -48.82 34.02
C SER A 1203 37.12 -48.15 35.29
N THR A 1204 36.34 -47.26 35.90
CA THR A 1204 36.73 -46.40 37.05
C THR A 1204 37.00 -47.15 38.36
N ALA A 1205 36.69 -48.44 38.42
CA ALA A 1205 36.92 -49.27 39.60
C ALA A 1205 38.36 -49.15 40.13
N GLY A 1206 38.47 -48.86 41.43
CA GLY A 1206 39.75 -48.70 42.14
C GLY A 1206 40.40 -47.32 42.04
N LEU A 1207 39.76 -46.33 41.41
CA LEU A 1207 40.12 -44.91 41.59
C LEU A 1207 39.64 -44.40 42.97
N THR A 1208 40.30 -43.36 43.47
CA THR A 1208 39.83 -42.57 44.62
C THR A 1208 38.89 -41.46 44.16
N GLU A 1209 38.09 -40.92 45.07
CA GLU A 1209 37.16 -39.80 44.81
C GLU A 1209 37.85 -38.62 44.10
N THR A 1210 38.99 -38.15 44.63
CA THR A 1210 39.78 -37.07 44.00
C THR A 1210 40.32 -37.43 42.61
N GLN A 1211 40.60 -38.71 42.33
CA GLN A 1211 41.00 -39.15 40.99
C GLN A 1211 39.83 -39.21 40.00
N ILE A 1212 38.60 -39.37 40.50
CA ILE A 1212 37.38 -39.26 39.71
C ILE A 1212 37.09 -37.78 39.44
N ASP A 1213 37.24 -36.89 40.43
CA ASP A 1213 37.11 -35.45 40.22
C ASP A 1213 38.17 -34.91 39.23
N ASP A 1214 39.44 -35.29 39.38
CA ASP A 1214 40.51 -34.97 38.42
C ASP A 1214 40.11 -35.38 36.99
N LEU A 1215 39.56 -36.59 36.82
CA LEU A 1215 39.12 -37.12 35.53
C LEU A 1215 37.87 -36.40 34.99
N VAL A 1216 36.90 -36.06 35.84
CA VAL A 1216 35.72 -35.27 35.47
C VAL A 1216 36.15 -33.88 35.01
N GLU A 1217 37.09 -33.24 35.70
CA GLU A 1217 37.59 -31.91 35.36
C GLU A 1217 38.37 -31.92 34.04
N TYR A 1218 39.16 -32.97 33.77
CA TYR A 1218 39.77 -33.17 32.45
C TYR A 1218 38.73 -33.37 31.35
N ILE A 1219 37.77 -34.30 31.50
CA ILE A 1219 36.75 -34.54 30.46
C ILE A 1219 35.89 -33.28 30.23
N LYS A 1220 35.66 -32.47 31.26
CA LYS A 1220 35.02 -31.16 31.13
C LYS A 1220 35.87 -30.09 30.43
N SER A 1221 37.17 -30.28 30.26
CA SER A 1221 38.04 -29.32 29.54
C SER A 1221 38.09 -29.54 28.01
N LEU A 1222 37.37 -30.56 27.51
CA LEU A 1222 37.33 -31.02 26.10
C LEU A 1222 36.06 -30.54 25.37
#